data_AF-A0AA40D1Q9-F1
#
_entry.id   AF-A0AA40D1Q9-F1
#
_cell.length_a   1.000
_cell.length_b   1.000
_cell.length_c   1.000
_cell.angle_alpha   90.00
_cell.angle_beta   90.00
_cell.angle_gamma   90.00
#
_symmetry.space_group_name_H-M   'P 1'
#
loop_
_entity.id
_entity.type
_entity.pdbx_description
1 polymer ?
#
loop_
_entity_poly.entity_id
_entity_poly.type
_entity_poly.pdbx_seq_one_letter_code
_entity_poly.pdbx_strand_id
1 'polypeptide(L)'
;MALMSMIPAQSRTARSAVPVLFAFLLSCMLFYGYSVSSNSGAFRLSNPIGNNHDSSSTPEGSSHANPNAAVSIQVVTVTHTVTPDVAPTAKARPTRTRKITSGTPRNRRPPTDHDPPIYKPSATNGPPPVVDPFPLMALSDGPPPPIPAYNVPRPNVHENYGLDRAPPLFIGFTRQWPMLLQSVVSYITAGWPAESIFVIENTGVHDSNRDELLTLQNPFYLNHTTLNRLGVSVIQTPVLLNFAQLQNFYMHVAYEQDHPYYYYSHQDVVVFSFEDGPEDVRRRGDRPWEFYDTDDEHTAMFPAAAGEPGYRTIYEMCLAELQDTLERGERWGMRWYQYDHLTLVNLEAFEAVGGYDSMIPYYHSDCDLNGKLAMDGWSTKFRRVGIINDVSSVMTDLGAFYRLPGIVPDFADPNPNPGMKVQEEKDKQIKAAKEAIQKAKDEALKKEKGEDAFREEKAKQKAEEEKAKQTTKPKVTAKPVAGNSTTNAHVKSNGAHAKPDVSVGRREDPAAEAGEGNEAEEEEAEGEGEEPAEQEAEAAPVETSPEEIAPVEPVEEPAPIMPTDPVEYFRLLNVIGLSMNFYKYREGYKNRNTWQTAQRGGMGEPFYYDGAGFGEAFGVLTDAGREIFRRKWGTGKCNLAKDTSLSLTDQWRVVRDWEKKVEEQKKKGPGH
;
A
#
# COMPACT_ATOMS: atom_id res chain seq x y z
N MET A 1 -10.52 -31.78 -48.18
CA MET A 1 -10.25 -33.07 -48.86
C MET A 1 -9.15 -33.74 -48.03
N ALA A 2 -9.42 -34.80 -47.26
CA ALA A 2 -9.69 -36.19 -47.68
C ALA A 2 -8.42 -36.89 -48.23
N LEU A 3 -8.05 -38.14 -47.89
CA LEU A 3 -8.43 -39.07 -46.79
C LEU A 3 -7.46 -40.29 -46.82
N MET A 4 -7.57 -41.22 -45.87
CA MET A 4 -6.98 -42.59 -45.82
C MET A 4 -5.46 -42.68 -45.49
N SER A 5 -4.94 -43.52 -44.57
CA SER A 5 -5.32 -44.84 -43.98
C SER A 5 -4.79 -46.07 -44.71
N MET A 6 -4.00 -46.89 -44.00
CA MET A 6 -3.92 -48.35 -44.17
C MET A 6 -3.55 -49.07 -42.85
N ILE A 7 -4.34 -50.08 -42.47
CA ILE A 7 -3.99 -51.19 -41.55
C ILE A 7 -4.59 -52.48 -42.15
N PRO A 8 -3.85 -53.61 -42.24
CA PRO A 8 -4.30 -54.91 -41.68
C PRO A 8 -3.14 -55.84 -41.20
N ALA A 9 -3.32 -56.98 -40.49
CA ALA A 9 -4.36 -57.44 -39.56
C ALA A 9 -3.97 -58.80 -38.89
N GLN A 10 -4.26 -59.00 -37.59
CA GLN A 10 -4.41 -60.31 -36.88
C GLN A 10 -3.10 -61.16 -36.63
N SER A 11 -3.00 -62.13 -35.69
CA SER A 11 -4.03 -62.91 -34.96
C SER A 11 -3.60 -63.54 -33.60
N ARG A 12 -4.57 -63.63 -32.65
CA ARG A 12 -4.96 -64.80 -31.79
C ARG A 12 -4.07 -65.51 -30.72
N THR A 13 -4.57 -65.40 -29.47
CA THR A 13 -4.92 -66.46 -28.46
C THR A 13 -3.89 -67.29 -27.65
N ALA A 14 -3.95 -67.17 -26.30
CA ALA A 14 -4.20 -68.20 -25.24
C ALA A 14 -3.60 -67.72 -23.88
N ARG A 15 -4.33 -67.40 -22.79
CA ARG A 15 -5.14 -68.19 -21.81
C ARG A 15 -4.38 -69.21 -20.93
N SER A 16 -4.66 -69.15 -19.62
CA SER A 16 -4.33 -70.08 -18.49
C SER A 16 -3.14 -69.65 -17.59
N ALA A 17 -3.14 -69.75 -16.25
CA ALA A 17 -4.21 -69.82 -15.22
C ALA A 17 -3.62 -69.54 -13.80
N VAL A 18 -4.48 -69.14 -12.86
CA VAL A 18 -4.27 -68.95 -11.39
C VAL A 18 -4.40 -70.37 -10.73
N PRO A 19 -3.80 -70.78 -9.55
CA PRO A 19 -3.99 -70.11 -8.25
C PRO A 19 -3.02 -70.30 -7.02
N VAL A 20 -3.13 -69.35 -6.08
CA VAL A 20 -3.21 -69.42 -4.58
C VAL A 20 -2.22 -70.27 -3.74
N LEU A 21 -1.60 -69.61 -2.74
CA LEU A 21 -1.43 -69.94 -1.29
C LEU A 21 -0.28 -69.04 -0.73
N PHE A 22 -0.16 -68.56 0.51
CA PHE A 22 -0.99 -68.37 1.71
C PHE A 22 -0.12 -67.59 2.74
N ALA A 23 -0.74 -66.82 3.63
CA ALA A 23 -0.22 -66.03 4.77
C ALA A 23 1.21 -66.24 5.36
N PHE A 24 1.83 -65.14 5.81
CA PHE A 24 2.42 -65.05 7.16
C PHE A 24 2.32 -63.64 7.77
N LEU A 25 2.33 -63.57 9.10
CA LEU A 25 1.84 -62.46 9.95
C LEU A 25 2.93 -61.48 10.43
N LEU A 26 2.55 -60.20 10.47
CA LEU A 26 2.43 -59.34 11.67
C LEU A 26 3.54 -59.41 12.77
N SER A 27 4.25 -58.31 12.99
CA SER A 27 4.49 -57.68 14.33
C SER A 27 5.46 -56.50 14.24
N CYS A 28 5.04 -55.32 14.74
CA CYS A 28 5.82 -54.41 15.62
C CYS A 28 5.23 -52.97 15.62
N MET A 29 4.20 -52.78 16.45
CA MET A 29 3.94 -51.49 17.12
C MET A 29 3.71 -51.80 18.60
N LEU A 30 4.33 -51.03 19.50
CA LEU A 30 3.84 -50.69 20.86
C LEU A 30 4.81 -49.69 21.52
N PHE A 31 4.32 -49.00 22.57
CA PHE A 31 4.87 -47.78 23.19
C PHE A 31 4.76 -46.53 22.29
N TYR A 32 4.12 -45.42 22.68
CA TYR A 32 3.64 -44.95 23.99
C TYR A 32 2.12 -44.71 24.02
N GLY A 33 1.50 -44.82 25.19
CA GLY A 33 0.13 -44.37 25.43
C GLY A 33 0.08 -43.14 26.34
N TYR A 34 -0.95 -42.31 26.19
CA TYR A 34 -1.42 -41.41 27.24
C TYR A 34 -2.94 -41.38 27.31
N SER A 35 -3.45 -41.09 28.51
CA SER A 35 -4.81 -41.39 28.95
C SER A 35 -5.85 -40.35 28.51
N VAL A 36 -7.03 -40.81 28.10
CA VAL A 36 -8.25 -39.99 28.00
C VAL A 36 -9.25 -40.49 29.04
N SER A 37 -9.67 -39.60 29.95
CA SER A 37 -10.67 -39.89 30.98
C SER A 37 -12.07 -39.59 30.44
N SER A 38 -12.89 -40.63 30.28
CA SER A 38 -14.31 -40.49 29.95
C SER A 38 -15.15 -40.24 31.21
N ASN A 39 -16.06 -39.26 31.19
CA ASN A 39 -17.12 -39.16 32.18
C ASN A 39 -18.49 -39.35 31.52
N SER A 40 -19.41 -40.00 32.24
CA SER A 40 -20.56 -40.71 31.66
C SER A 40 -21.82 -39.85 31.52
N GLY A 41 -22.64 -40.13 30.51
CA GLY A 41 -23.97 -39.53 30.37
C GLY A 41 -24.78 -40.16 29.22
N ALA A 42 -25.60 -41.16 29.54
CA ALA A 42 -26.50 -41.79 28.57
C ALA A 42 -27.90 -41.16 28.63
N PHE A 43 -28.62 -41.09 27.51
CA PHE A 43 -30.09 -41.34 27.46
C PHE A 43 -30.55 -41.72 26.03
N ARG A 44 -31.80 -42.17 25.90
CA ARG A 44 -32.26 -43.11 24.84
C ARG A 44 -32.91 -42.47 23.60
N LEU A 45 -32.89 -43.25 22.51
CA LEU A 45 -33.71 -43.12 21.29
C LEU A 45 -35.19 -43.46 21.50
N SER A 46 -36.07 -42.81 20.73
CA SER A 46 -37.38 -43.35 20.31
C SER A 46 -37.91 -42.66 19.05
N ASN A 47 -38.26 -43.43 18.03
CA ASN A 47 -39.02 -43.02 16.82
C ASN A 47 -40.42 -43.69 16.90
N PRO A 48 -41.50 -43.16 16.27
CA PRO A 48 -41.98 -43.83 15.03
C PRO A 48 -42.82 -42.99 14.01
N ILE A 49 -42.78 -43.41 12.72
CA ILE A 49 -43.90 -43.71 11.76
C ILE A 49 -45.15 -42.76 11.72
N GLY A 50 -45.74 -42.31 10.58
CA GLY A 50 -45.47 -42.47 9.14
C GLY A 50 -46.72 -42.19 8.23
N ASN A 51 -46.53 -42.16 6.89
CA ASN A 51 -47.49 -42.35 5.76
C ASN A 51 -48.62 -41.35 5.34
N ASN A 52 -48.46 -40.82 4.09
CA ASN A 52 -49.34 -40.98 2.87
C ASN A 52 -50.53 -40.06 2.45
N HIS A 53 -50.54 -39.75 1.13
CA HIS A 53 -51.65 -39.57 0.15
C HIS A 53 -52.66 -38.39 0.30
N ASP A 54 -53.31 -37.81 -0.75
CA ASP A 54 -53.10 -37.69 -2.22
C ASP A 54 -54.16 -36.72 -2.85
N SER A 55 -53.93 -36.12 -4.05
CA SER A 55 -54.93 -35.57 -5.04
C SER A 55 -56.03 -34.53 -4.62
N SER A 56 -56.72 -33.72 -5.46
CA SER A 56 -56.54 -33.12 -6.82
C SER A 56 -57.63 -32.04 -7.16
N SER A 57 -57.35 -31.13 -8.12
CA SER A 57 -58.25 -30.53 -9.16
C SER A 57 -59.50 -29.61 -8.88
N THR A 58 -59.39 -28.28 -9.15
CA THR A 58 -60.10 -27.38 -10.16
C THR A 58 -61.65 -27.38 -10.43
N PRO A 59 -62.29 -26.39 -11.14
CA PRO A 59 -62.07 -24.90 -11.35
C PRO A 59 -63.38 -23.99 -11.48
N GLU A 60 -63.23 -22.72 -11.94
CA GLU A 60 -64.23 -21.74 -12.53
C GLU A 60 -65.34 -21.07 -11.65
N GLY A 61 -65.83 -19.82 -11.84
CA GLY A 61 -65.45 -18.65 -12.68
C GLY A 61 -66.46 -17.43 -12.68
N SER A 62 -65.97 -16.16 -12.70
CA SER A 62 -66.69 -14.85 -12.90
C SER A 62 -67.67 -14.35 -11.77
N SER A 63 -68.06 -13.07 -11.57
CA SER A 63 -67.88 -11.77 -12.28
C SER A 63 -68.11 -10.51 -11.37
N HIS A 64 -67.77 -9.31 -11.88
CA HIS A 64 -68.18 -7.93 -11.48
C HIS A 64 -67.63 -7.20 -10.22
N ALA A 65 -67.47 -5.87 -10.40
CA ALA A 65 -66.58 -4.95 -9.68
C ALA A 65 -67.25 -3.99 -8.66
N ASN A 66 -66.47 -3.49 -7.69
CA ASN A 66 -66.30 -2.03 -7.39
C ASN A 66 -65.07 -1.81 -6.44
N PRO A 67 -64.38 -0.65 -6.43
CA PRO A 67 -63.11 -0.46 -5.69
C PRO A 67 -63.27 0.18 -4.29
N ASN A 68 -62.15 0.28 -3.58
CA ASN A 68 -61.91 0.87 -2.24
C ASN A 68 -62.19 -0.03 -1.02
N ALA A 69 -61.28 -0.97 -0.77
CA ALA A 69 -60.88 -1.34 0.59
C ALA A 69 -59.40 -1.76 0.59
N ALA A 70 -58.60 -1.26 1.53
CA ALA A 70 -57.19 -1.63 1.65
C ALA A 70 -57.06 -3.05 2.23
N VAL A 71 -56.34 -3.93 1.53
CA VAL A 71 -55.98 -5.27 2.03
C VAL A 71 -54.50 -5.53 1.73
N SER A 72 -53.78 -5.98 2.76
CA SER A 72 -52.38 -6.39 2.69
C SER A 72 -52.22 -7.62 1.78
N ILE A 73 -51.32 -7.55 0.79
CA ILE A 73 -50.89 -8.71 0.03
C ILE A 73 -49.62 -9.26 0.69
N GLN A 74 -49.73 -10.47 1.26
CA GLN A 74 -48.55 -11.26 1.60
C GLN A 74 -47.85 -11.68 0.30
N VAL A 75 -46.69 -11.10 0.02
CA VAL A 75 -45.75 -11.67 -0.93
C VAL A 75 -45.14 -12.91 -0.27
N VAL A 76 -45.30 -14.07 -0.90
CA VAL A 76 -44.63 -15.30 -0.49
C VAL A 76 -43.17 -15.21 -0.92
N THR A 77 -42.34 -14.61 -0.06
CA THR A 77 -40.89 -14.66 -0.19
C THR A 77 -40.44 -16.08 0.12
N VAL A 78 -39.89 -16.79 -0.87
CA VAL A 78 -39.13 -18.02 -0.63
C VAL A 78 -37.83 -17.60 0.04
N THR A 79 -37.79 -17.67 1.37
CA THR A 79 -36.59 -17.43 2.15
C THR A 79 -35.65 -18.62 2.02
N HIS A 80 -34.63 -18.48 1.18
CA HIS A 80 -33.41 -19.27 1.36
C HIS A 80 -32.83 -18.90 2.73
N THR A 81 -33.02 -19.80 3.68
CA THR A 81 -32.44 -19.70 5.02
C THR A 81 -30.97 -20.05 4.92
N VAL A 82 -30.16 -19.06 4.56
CA VAL A 82 -28.72 -19.09 4.85
C VAL A 82 -28.62 -19.05 6.37
N THR A 83 -28.46 -20.21 6.98
CA THR A 83 -27.97 -20.31 8.36
C THR A 83 -26.55 -19.74 8.36
N PRO A 84 -26.26 -18.64 9.06
CA PRO A 84 -24.88 -18.24 9.28
C PRO A 84 -24.23 -19.38 10.07
N ASP A 85 -23.19 -19.99 9.50
CA ASP A 85 -22.55 -21.10 10.21
C ASP A 85 -21.92 -20.55 11.48
N VAL A 86 -22.33 -21.13 12.60
CA VAL A 86 -22.03 -20.56 13.92
C VAL A 86 -20.57 -20.85 14.20
N ALA A 87 -19.74 -19.80 14.10
CA ALA A 87 -18.38 -19.81 14.62
C ALA A 87 -18.39 -20.53 15.99
N PRO A 88 -17.62 -21.63 16.15
CA PRO A 88 -17.86 -22.60 17.21
C PRO A 88 -17.86 -21.88 18.54
N THR A 89 -19.01 -21.90 19.24
CA THR A 89 -19.28 -21.01 20.38
C THR A 89 -18.12 -21.03 21.36
N ALA A 90 -17.28 -20.01 21.26
CA ALA A 90 -16.18 -19.80 22.17
C ALA A 90 -16.82 -19.54 23.52
N LYS A 91 -16.85 -20.58 24.38
CA LYS A 91 -17.19 -20.44 25.79
C LYS A 91 -16.40 -19.25 26.29
N ALA A 92 -17.10 -18.17 26.65
CA ALA A 92 -16.48 -16.88 26.96
C ALA A 92 -15.27 -17.13 27.86
N ARG A 93 -14.07 -16.96 27.28
CA ARG A 93 -12.82 -17.29 27.98
C ARG A 93 -12.83 -16.39 29.21
N PRO A 94 -12.80 -16.95 30.43
CA PRO A 94 -13.10 -16.18 31.63
C PRO A 94 -12.19 -14.96 31.66
N THR A 95 -12.79 -13.76 31.69
CA THR A 95 -12.10 -12.49 31.50
C THR A 95 -10.95 -12.40 32.48
N ARG A 96 -9.74 -12.72 32.02
CA ARG A 96 -8.59 -12.88 32.89
C ARG A 96 -8.08 -11.48 33.18
N THR A 97 -8.76 -10.83 34.12
CA THR A 97 -8.38 -9.56 34.76
C THR A 97 -7.09 -9.78 35.56
N ARG A 98 -6.02 -10.05 34.83
CA ARG A 98 -4.66 -9.97 35.28
C ARG A 98 -4.41 -8.48 35.47
N LYS A 99 -4.80 -7.97 36.64
CA LYS A 99 -4.31 -6.69 37.15
C LYS A 99 -2.81 -6.70 36.92
N ILE A 100 -2.34 -5.87 36.00
CA ILE A 100 -0.93 -5.55 35.88
C ILE A 100 -0.62 -4.73 37.12
N THR A 101 -0.32 -5.43 38.22
CA THR A 101 0.39 -4.80 39.32
C THR A 101 1.68 -4.28 38.74
N SER A 102 1.88 -2.95 38.79
CA SER A 102 3.09 -2.24 38.39
C SER A 102 4.29 -2.54 39.29
N GLY A 103 4.40 -3.77 39.77
CA GLY A 103 5.61 -4.31 40.35
C GLY A 103 6.63 -4.45 39.24
N THR A 104 7.62 -3.55 39.25
CA THR A 104 8.89 -3.71 38.54
C THR A 104 9.29 -5.19 38.55
N PRO A 105 9.63 -5.80 37.40
CA PRO A 105 10.02 -7.21 37.37
C PRO A 105 11.07 -7.44 38.45
N ARG A 106 10.74 -8.25 39.47
CA ARG A 106 11.67 -8.50 40.58
C ARG A 106 12.86 -9.21 39.97
N ASN A 107 13.94 -8.45 39.77
CA ASN A 107 15.14 -8.83 39.04
C ASN A 107 15.97 -9.81 39.87
N ARG A 108 15.35 -10.96 40.16
CA ARG A 108 15.94 -12.12 40.82
C ARG A 108 16.83 -12.81 39.80
N ARG A 109 17.97 -12.20 39.50
CA ARG A 109 19.11 -12.95 39.00
C ARG A 109 19.35 -14.12 39.97
N PRO A 110 19.45 -15.36 39.47
CA PRO A 110 20.10 -16.41 40.25
C PRO A 110 21.45 -15.89 40.74
N PRO A 111 21.94 -16.27 41.93
CA PRO A 111 23.31 -15.99 42.31
C PRO A 111 24.25 -16.61 41.27
N THR A 112 25.07 -15.80 40.61
CA THR A 112 26.11 -16.24 39.67
C THR A 112 27.47 -15.85 40.19
N ASP A 113 28.45 -16.73 40.01
CA ASP A 113 29.87 -16.49 40.20
C ASP A 113 30.56 -15.90 38.95
N HIS A 114 29.85 -15.87 37.81
CA HIS A 114 30.30 -15.25 36.58
C HIS A 114 30.35 -13.71 36.66
N ASP A 115 31.31 -13.13 35.94
CA ASP A 115 31.42 -11.68 35.72
C ASP A 115 30.13 -11.08 35.14
N PRO A 116 29.79 -9.82 35.48
CA PRO A 116 28.64 -9.15 34.90
C PRO A 116 28.84 -8.96 33.38
N PRO A 117 27.78 -9.11 32.57
CA PRO A 117 27.88 -8.87 31.13
C PRO A 117 28.21 -7.41 30.85
N ILE A 118 29.09 -7.19 29.86
CA ILE A 118 29.36 -5.87 29.30
C ILE A 118 28.18 -5.50 28.39
N TYR A 119 27.48 -4.42 28.70
CA TYR A 119 26.34 -3.96 27.92
C TYR A 119 26.77 -3.05 26.76
N LYS A 120 26.01 -3.05 25.66
CA LYS A 120 26.10 -1.99 24.63
C LYS A 120 25.84 -0.62 25.31
N PRO A 121 26.49 0.48 24.90
CA PRO A 121 26.21 1.80 25.44
C PRO A 121 24.73 2.17 25.33
N SER A 122 24.17 2.87 26.32
CA SER A 122 22.82 3.42 26.22
C SER A 122 22.74 4.42 25.07
N ALA A 123 21.75 4.29 24.20
CA ALA A 123 21.49 5.27 23.15
C ALA A 123 21.20 6.64 23.78
N THR A 124 21.98 7.65 23.39
CA THR A 124 21.87 9.03 23.92
C THR A 124 20.74 9.84 23.30
N ASN A 125 20.33 9.48 22.07
CA ASN A 125 19.26 10.13 21.33
C ASN A 125 18.16 9.12 20.98
N GLY A 126 16.95 9.37 21.49
CA GLY A 126 15.74 8.64 21.12
C GLY A 126 14.84 9.48 20.20
N PRO A 127 14.00 8.85 19.36
CA PRO A 127 12.93 9.53 18.63
C PRO A 127 11.95 10.19 19.62
N PRO A 128 11.17 11.20 19.16
CA PRO A 128 10.14 11.81 19.98
C PRO A 128 9.10 10.77 20.43
N PRO A 129 8.45 10.96 21.60
CA PRO A 129 7.34 10.13 22.01
C PRO A 129 6.23 10.11 20.94
N VAL A 130 5.63 8.95 20.72
CA VAL A 130 4.57 8.80 19.71
C VAL A 130 3.29 9.47 20.18
N VAL A 131 2.70 10.28 19.30
CA VAL A 131 1.38 10.89 19.45
C VAL A 131 0.42 10.18 18.50
N ASP A 132 -0.83 10.01 18.89
CA ASP A 132 -1.84 9.44 17.99
C ASP A 132 -2.18 10.49 16.92
N PRO A 133 -2.02 10.19 15.62
CA PRO A 133 -2.17 11.18 14.57
C PRO A 133 -3.64 11.50 14.28
N PHE A 134 -4.62 10.87 14.95
CA PHE A 134 -6.04 11.20 14.79
C PHE A 134 -6.69 11.59 16.13
N PRO A 135 -6.36 12.77 16.70
CA PRO A 135 -6.86 13.21 18.01
C PRO A 135 -8.38 13.12 18.14
N LEU A 136 -9.13 13.40 17.06
CA LEU A 136 -10.58 13.31 17.05
C LEU A 136 -11.09 11.89 17.36
N MET A 137 -10.47 10.84 16.80
CA MET A 137 -10.87 9.45 17.06
C MET A 137 -10.32 8.92 18.38
N ALA A 138 -9.14 9.38 18.78
CA ALA A 138 -8.48 8.99 20.03
C ALA A 138 -9.10 9.62 21.29
N LEU A 139 -9.74 10.79 21.18
CA LEU A 139 -10.30 11.56 22.30
C LEU A 139 -11.83 11.60 22.36
N SER A 140 -12.53 10.94 21.42
CA SER A 140 -13.99 10.91 21.34
C SER A 140 -14.47 9.52 20.92
N ASP A 141 -15.64 9.11 21.41
CA ASP A 141 -16.35 7.88 21.01
C ASP A 141 -17.27 8.07 19.78
N GLY A 142 -17.29 9.27 19.19
CA GLY A 142 -18.15 9.59 18.05
C GLY A 142 -17.88 8.76 16.78
N PRO A 143 -18.79 8.78 15.79
CA PRO A 143 -18.50 8.22 14.48
C PRO A 143 -17.34 8.97 13.80
N PRO A 144 -16.63 8.34 12.85
CA PRO A 144 -15.64 9.04 12.03
C PRO A 144 -16.29 10.19 11.25
N PRO A 145 -15.54 11.23 10.86
CA PRO A 145 -16.08 12.31 10.06
C PRO A 145 -16.58 11.82 8.69
N PRO A 146 -17.48 12.58 8.03
CA PRO A 146 -17.82 12.31 6.64
C PRO A 146 -16.58 12.46 5.74
N ILE A 147 -16.36 11.50 4.87
CA ILE A 147 -15.40 11.60 3.76
C ILE A 147 -15.92 12.57 2.68
N PRO A 148 -15.07 13.06 1.77
CA PRO A 148 -15.52 13.92 0.67
C PRO A 148 -16.67 13.29 -0.12
N ALA A 149 -17.74 14.04 -0.38
CA ALA A 149 -18.99 13.49 -0.93
C ALA A 149 -18.83 12.78 -2.28
N TYR A 150 -17.89 13.23 -3.12
CA TYR A 150 -17.54 12.60 -4.40
C TYR A 150 -16.74 11.31 -4.26
N ASN A 151 -16.11 11.05 -3.10
CA ASN A 151 -15.39 9.81 -2.79
C ASN A 151 -16.24 8.81 -2.01
N VAL A 152 -17.52 9.09 -1.70
CA VAL A 152 -18.36 8.14 -0.95
C VAL A 152 -18.55 6.86 -1.77
N PRO A 153 -18.09 5.68 -1.28
CA PRO A 153 -18.20 4.44 -2.03
C PRO A 153 -19.65 4.11 -2.37
N ARG A 154 -19.91 3.79 -3.63
CA ARG A 154 -21.25 3.40 -4.09
C ARG A 154 -21.53 1.96 -3.63
N PRO A 155 -22.68 1.69 -2.95
CA PRO A 155 -23.03 0.34 -2.51
C PRO A 155 -22.98 -0.66 -3.66
N ASN A 156 -22.38 -1.82 -3.41
CA ASN A 156 -22.25 -2.93 -4.35
C ASN A 156 -21.65 -2.57 -5.73
N VAL A 157 -20.85 -1.50 -5.84
CA VAL A 157 -20.38 -1.02 -7.15
C VAL A 157 -19.58 -2.05 -7.96
N HIS A 158 -19.00 -3.05 -7.30
CA HIS A 158 -18.32 -4.20 -7.91
C HIS A 158 -19.24 -5.04 -8.83
N GLU A 159 -20.55 -5.10 -8.56
CA GLU A 159 -21.53 -5.77 -9.44
C GLU A 159 -21.57 -5.11 -10.83
N ASN A 160 -21.34 -3.79 -10.92
CA ASN A 160 -21.29 -3.07 -12.21
C ASN A 160 -20.05 -3.42 -13.05
N TYR A 161 -19.02 -4.00 -12.42
CA TYR A 161 -17.79 -4.49 -13.06
C TYR A 161 -17.82 -6.01 -13.32
N GLY A 162 -19.01 -6.64 -13.21
CA GLY A 162 -19.19 -8.07 -13.48
C GLY A 162 -18.64 -9.00 -12.41
N LEU A 163 -18.39 -8.50 -11.19
CA LEU A 163 -17.85 -9.29 -10.08
C LEU A 163 -18.97 -9.69 -9.12
N ASP A 164 -19.07 -10.96 -8.77
CA ASP A 164 -20.06 -11.48 -7.81
C ASP A 164 -19.80 -11.03 -6.36
N ARG A 165 -18.59 -10.52 -6.07
CA ARG A 165 -18.17 -10.01 -4.76
C ARG A 165 -17.04 -8.99 -4.88
N ALA A 166 -16.99 -8.04 -3.96
CA ALA A 166 -15.85 -7.13 -3.82
C ALA A 166 -14.57 -7.92 -3.45
N PRO A 167 -13.44 -7.74 -4.15
CA PRO A 167 -12.14 -8.24 -3.69
C PRO A 167 -11.71 -7.49 -2.42
N PRO A 168 -11.11 -8.16 -1.43
CA PRO A 168 -10.70 -7.53 -0.18
C PRO A 168 -9.37 -6.79 -0.37
N LEU A 169 -9.13 -5.79 0.48
CA LEU A 169 -7.82 -5.14 0.62
C LEU A 169 -7.16 -5.60 1.92
N PHE A 170 -6.09 -6.40 1.80
CA PHE A 170 -5.26 -6.78 2.94
C PHE A 170 -4.16 -5.73 3.20
N ILE A 171 -4.10 -5.21 4.43
CA ILE A 171 -3.02 -4.32 4.86
C ILE A 171 -2.27 -4.99 6.01
N GLY A 172 -1.04 -5.43 5.73
CA GLY A 172 -0.19 -6.08 6.73
C GLY A 172 0.31 -5.09 7.78
N PHE A 173 0.01 -5.35 9.05
CA PHE A 173 0.53 -4.55 10.16
C PHE A 173 1.48 -5.35 11.04
N THR A 174 2.71 -4.86 11.19
CA THR A 174 3.63 -5.40 12.21
C THR A 174 3.91 -4.39 13.33
N ARG A 175 4.14 -3.11 12.99
CA ARG A 175 4.52 -2.07 13.96
C ARG A 175 4.26 -0.66 13.42
N GLN A 176 4.32 0.34 14.31
CA GLN A 176 4.10 1.78 14.01
C GLN A 176 2.62 2.11 13.73
N TRP A 177 1.81 2.18 14.80
CA TRP A 177 0.38 2.48 14.74
C TRP A 177 0.03 3.74 13.93
N PRO A 178 0.73 4.89 14.08
CA PRO A 178 0.41 6.09 13.33
C PRO A 178 0.52 5.91 11.81
N MET A 179 1.46 5.07 11.35
CA MET A 179 1.69 4.81 9.93
C MET A 179 0.54 3.97 9.35
N LEU A 180 0.14 2.89 10.05
CA LEU A 180 -1.03 2.09 9.68
C LEU A 180 -2.30 2.94 9.62
N LEU A 181 -2.58 3.70 10.68
CA LEU A 181 -3.81 4.49 10.78
C LEU A 181 -3.89 5.54 9.66
N GLN A 182 -2.75 6.14 9.30
CA GLN A 182 -2.63 7.02 8.14
C GLN A 182 -2.98 6.30 6.82
N SER A 183 -2.38 5.13 6.56
CA SER A 183 -2.65 4.36 5.33
C SER A 183 -4.14 4.02 5.23
N VAL A 184 -4.72 3.43 6.28
CA VAL A 184 -6.15 3.10 6.39
C VAL A 184 -7.06 4.30 6.14
N VAL A 185 -6.81 5.43 6.81
CA VAL A 185 -7.61 6.66 6.63
C VAL A 185 -7.46 7.22 5.21
N SER A 186 -6.29 7.13 4.60
CA SER A 186 -6.08 7.60 3.22
C SER A 186 -6.89 6.76 2.22
N TYR A 187 -6.93 5.43 2.37
CA TYR A 187 -7.79 4.57 1.55
C TYR A 187 -9.29 4.90 1.70
N ILE A 188 -9.78 4.99 2.94
CA ILE A 188 -11.18 5.32 3.23
C ILE A 188 -11.57 6.68 2.63
N THR A 189 -10.74 7.70 2.82
CA THR A 189 -11.02 9.07 2.33
C THR A 189 -10.80 9.24 0.83
N ALA A 190 -9.99 8.39 0.20
CA ALA A 190 -9.90 8.26 -1.27
C ALA A 190 -11.11 7.52 -1.89
N GLY A 191 -11.96 6.88 -1.08
CA GLY A 191 -13.17 6.20 -1.54
C GLY A 191 -13.04 4.70 -1.73
N TRP A 192 -12.19 4.05 -0.95
CA TRP A 192 -12.21 2.60 -0.75
C TRP A 192 -13.29 2.22 0.30
N PRO A 193 -14.16 1.23 0.05
CA PRO A 193 -15.16 0.79 1.04
C PRO A 193 -14.47 0.23 2.29
N ALA A 194 -14.69 0.85 3.44
CA ALA A 194 -14.00 0.49 4.68
C ALA A 194 -14.25 -0.96 5.10
N GLU A 195 -15.46 -1.47 4.84
CA GLU A 195 -15.89 -2.85 5.08
C GLU A 195 -15.14 -3.90 4.24
N SER A 196 -14.46 -3.47 3.16
CA SER A 196 -13.60 -4.33 2.34
C SER A 196 -12.11 -4.26 2.74
N ILE A 197 -11.75 -3.43 3.73
CA ILE A 197 -10.39 -3.31 4.23
C ILE A 197 -10.22 -4.26 5.43
N PHE A 198 -9.18 -5.10 5.35
CA PHE A 198 -8.80 -6.06 6.36
C PHE A 198 -7.36 -5.79 6.80
N VAL A 199 -7.21 -5.23 8.00
CA VAL A 199 -5.88 -5.10 8.63
C VAL A 199 -5.46 -6.47 9.16
N ILE A 200 -4.33 -6.97 8.65
CA ILE A 200 -3.77 -8.24 9.09
C ILE A 200 -2.78 -7.95 10.22
N GLU A 201 -3.20 -8.19 11.47
CA GLU A 201 -2.39 -7.94 12.66
C GLU A 201 -1.31 -9.03 12.81
N ASN A 202 -0.12 -8.73 12.29
CA ASN A 202 1.11 -9.52 12.37
C ASN A 202 2.04 -9.04 13.49
N THR A 203 1.50 -8.78 14.68
CA THR A 203 2.22 -8.17 15.81
C THR A 203 2.96 -9.18 16.69
N GLY A 204 2.51 -10.44 16.72
CA GLY A 204 3.05 -11.47 17.61
C GLY A 204 2.75 -11.29 19.10
N VAL A 205 2.01 -10.25 19.50
CA VAL A 205 1.68 -9.98 20.92
C VAL A 205 0.44 -10.74 21.41
N HIS A 206 -0.12 -11.60 20.55
CA HIS A 206 -1.35 -12.35 20.75
C HIS A 206 -2.50 -11.45 21.24
N ASP A 207 -3.28 -11.93 22.21
CA ASP A 207 -4.42 -11.25 22.82
C ASP A 207 -4.13 -9.81 23.35
N SER A 208 -2.88 -9.37 23.47
CA SER A 208 -2.49 -8.15 24.22
C SER A 208 -3.03 -6.83 23.65
N ASN A 209 -3.19 -6.71 22.33
CA ASN A 209 -3.81 -5.52 21.72
C ASN A 209 -5.33 -5.50 21.95
N ARG A 210 -6.00 -6.64 21.70
CA ARG A 210 -7.44 -6.81 21.92
C ARG A 210 -7.84 -6.65 23.39
N ASP A 211 -6.99 -7.09 24.31
CA ASP A 211 -7.18 -7.01 25.75
C ASP A 211 -6.66 -5.66 26.34
N GLU A 212 -6.30 -4.68 25.49
CA GLU A 212 -5.86 -3.31 25.83
C GLU A 212 -4.66 -3.25 26.81
N LEU A 213 -3.72 -4.18 26.68
CA LEU A 213 -2.57 -4.33 27.59
C LEU A 213 -1.30 -3.57 27.15
N LEU A 214 -1.29 -3.02 25.93
CA LEU A 214 -0.15 -2.30 25.36
C LEU A 214 -0.42 -0.80 25.29
N THR A 215 0.60 0.03 25.53
CA THR A 215 0.48 1.49 25.36
C THR A 215 0.86 1.92 23.95
N LEU A 216 0.42 3.12 23.53
CA LEU A 216 0.80 3.75 22.25
C LEU A 216 2.32 3.82 21.99
N GLN A 217 3.16 3.77 23.04
CA GLN A 217 4.62 3.77 22.87
C GLN A 217 5.20 2.38 22.53
N ASN A 218 4.45 1.30 22.74
CA ASN A 218 4.87 -0.05 22.39
C ASN A 218 4.90 -0.22 20.87
N PRO A 219 6.00 -0.65 20.23
CA PRO A 219 6.10 -0.78 18.77
C PRO A 219 4.95 -1.54 18.11
N PHE A 220 4.39 -2.54 18.80
CA PHE A 220 3.37 -3.47 18.30
C PHE A 220 1.93 -3.09 18.67
N TYR A 221 1.73 -1.91 19.28
CA TYR A 221 0.39 -1.42 19.63
C TYR A 221 -0.50 -1.28 18.39
N LEU A 222 -1.73 -1.76 18.50
CA LEU A 222 -2.81 -1.60 17.51
C LEU A 222 -4.14 -1.42 18.24
N ASN A 223 -4.91 -0.40 17.87
CA ASN A 223 -6.22 -0.14 18.47
C ASN A 223 -7.35 -0.76 17.65
N HIS A 224 -7.82 -1.93 18.08
CA HIS A 224 -8.96 -2.66 17.49
C HIS A 224 -10.23 -1.79 17.48
N THR A 225 -10.50 -1.06 18.56
CA THR A 225 -11.70 -0.21 18.71
C THR A 225 -11.74 0.92 17.69
N THR A 226 -10.60 1.59 17.43
CA THR A 226 -10.51 2.64 16.41
C THR A 226 -10.69 2.11 14.99
N LEU A 227 -10.09 0.96 14.64
CA LEU A 227 -10.28 0.34 13.33
C LEU A 227 -11.74 -0.10 13.10
N ASN A 228 -12.35 -0.76 14.09
CA ASN A 228 -13.76 -1.14 14.03
C ASN A 228 -14.69 0.09 13.88
N ARG A 229 -14.39 1.21 14.57
CA ARG A 229 -15.14 2.48 14.42
C ARG A 229 -14.96 3.14 13.05
N LEU A 230 -13.84 2.88 12.36
CA LEU A 230 -13.63 3.28 10.96
C LEU A 230 -14.34 2.36 9.95
N GLY A 231 -14.97 1.26 10.41
CA GLY A 231 -15.60 0.25 9.55
C GLY A 231 -14.65 -0.85 9.06
N VAL A 232 -13.40 -0.87 9.54
CA VAL A 232 -12.33 -1.74 9.08
C VAL A 232 -12.24 -2.99 9.94
N SER A 233 -12.10 -4.15 9.29
CA SER A 233 -11.95 -5.44 9.98
C SER A 233 -10.49 -5.73 10.35
N VAL A 234 -10.27 -6.45 11.44
CA VAL A 234 -8.94 -6.92 11.87
C VAL A 234 -8.90 -8.45 11.87
N ILE A 235 -7.91 -9.04 11.18
CA ILE A 235 -7.62 -10.47 11.21
C ILE A 235 -6.26 -10.64 11.89
N GLN A 236 -6.22 -11.30 13.04
CA GLN A 236 -4.98 -11.50 13.79
C GLN A 236 -4.25 -12.77 13.35
N THR A 237 -2.93 -12.66 13.10
CA THR A 237 -2.09 -13.84 12.85
C THR A 237 -1.87 -14.63 14.15
N PRO A 238 -1.71 -15.97 14.10
CA PRO A 238 -1.53 -16.77 15.31
C PRO A 238 -0.20 -16.51 16.03
N VAL A 239 0.82 -16.07 15.28
CA VAL A 239 2.19 -15.74 15.71
C VAL A 239 2.76 -14.66 14.78
N LEU A 240 3.88 -14.03 15.16
CA LEU A 240 4.64 -13.16 14.26
C LEU A 240 5.17 -13.97 13.06
N LEU A 241 4.74 -13.60 11.86
CA LEU A 241 5.16 -14.16 10.58
C LEU A 241 6.25 -13.29 9.94
N ASN A 242 7.17 -13.91 9.20
CA ASN A 242 8.04 -13.18 8.26
C ASN A 242 7.23 -12.74 7.03
N PHE A 243 7.82 -11.94 6.12
CA PHE A 243 7.10 -11.39 4.96
C PHE A 243 6.54 -12.49 4.04
N ALA A 244 7.34 -13.50 3.69
CA ALA A 244 6.90 -14.61 2.83
C ALA A 244 5.76 -15.42 3.46
N GLN A 245 5.83 -15.65 4.77
CA GLN A 245 4.78 -16.31 5.54
C GLN A 245 3.50 -15.46 5.63
N LEU A 246 3.63 -14.14 5.77
CA LEU A 246 2.50 -13.21 5.80
C LEU A 246 1.79 -13.13 4.44
N GLN A 247 2.53 -13.12 3.33
CA GLN A 247 1.94 -13.18 1.99
C GLN A 247 1.20 -14.51 1.75
N ASN A 248 1.77 -15.65 2.17
CA ASN A 248 1.06 -16.94 2.14
C ASN A 248 -0.15 -16.96 3.09
N PHE A 249 -0.14 -16.18 4.17
CA PHE A 249 -1.31 -16.02 5.04
C PHE A 249 -2.43 -15.22 4.35
N TYR A 250 -2.12 -14.22 3.53
CA TYR A 250 -3.13 -13.55 2.68
C TYR A 250 -3.79 -14.53 1.70
N MET A 251 -2.98 -15.37 1.03
CA MET A 251 -3.52 -16.44 0.17
C MET A 251 -4.44 -17.37 0.96
N HIS A 252 -4.04 -17.82 2.14
CA HIS A 252 -4.86 -18.68 3.00
C HIS A 252 -6.20 -18.02 3.39
N VAL A 253 -6.18 -16.74 3.79
CA VAL A 253 -7.41 -16.00 4.10
C VAL A 253 -8.29 -15.86 2.85
N ALA A 254 -7.71 -15.60 1.68
CA ALA A 254 -8.46 -15.54 0.42
C ALA A 254 -9.10 -16.89 0.07
N TYR A 255 -8.40 -18.02 0.25
CA TYR A 255 -8.97 -19.37 0.07
C TYR A 255 -10.13 -19.66 1.03
N GLU A 256 -9.92 -19.47 2.34
CA GLU A 256 -10.96 -19.75 3.36
C GLU A 256 -12.21 -18.89 3.17
N GLN A 257 -12.06 -17.72 2.55
CA GLN A 257 -13.15 -16.80 2.26
C GLN A 257 -13.69 -16.89 0.83
N ASP A 258 -13.16 -17.76 -0.03
CA ASP A 258 -13.56 -17.93 -1.44
C ASP A 258 -13.38 -16.66 -2.31
N HIS A 259 -12.25 -15.98 -2.16
CA HIS A 259 -11.85 -14.82 -2.96
C HIS A 259 -10.82 -15.24 -4.04
N PRO A 260 -11.19 -15.31 -5.34
CA PRO A 260 -10.25 -15.67 -6.42
C PRO A 260 -9.21 -14.55 -6.68
N TYR A 261 -9.56 -13.32 -6.34
CA TYR A 261 -8.73 -12.14 -6.48
C TYR A 261 -8.74 -11.36 -5.17
N TYR A 262 -7.60 -10.76 -4.81
CA TYR A 262 -7.49 -9.85 -3.69
C TYR A 262 -6.49 -8.73 -4.00
N TYR A 263 -6.62 -7.63 -3.28
CA TYR A 263 -5.60 -6.58 -3.24
C TYR A 263 -4.79 -6.71 -1.94
N TYR A 264 -3.50 -6.43 -1.99
CA TYR A 264 -2.74 -6.10 -0.78
C TYR A 264 -2.10 -4.72 -0.91
N SER A 265 -1.89 -4.05 0.22
CA SER A 265 -1.20 -2.78 0.29
C SER A 265 -0.19 -2.73 1.43
N HIS A 266 0.82 -1.89 1.26
CA HIS A 266 1.79 -1.56 2.29
C HIS A 266 1.14 -0.70 3.40
N GLN A 267 1.63 -0.82 4.62
CA GLN A 267 1.15 0.02 5.74
C GLN A 267 1.72 1.46 5.71
N ASP A 268 2.76 1.73 4.91
CA ASP A 268 3.49 3.01 4.83
C ASP A 268 3.23 3.79 3.53
N VAL A 269 1.95 3.88 3.14
CA VAL A 269 1.46 4.64 1.98
C VAL A 269 0.52 5.78 2.37
N VAL A 270 0.42 6.78 1.50
CA VAL A 270 -0.64 7.81 1.49
C VAL A 270 -1.31 7.82 0.12
N VAL A 271 -2.60 7.50 0.10
CA VAL A 271 -3.38 7.22 -1.11
C VAL A 271 -4.42 8.31 -1.39
N PHE A 272 -4.57 8.67 -2.67
CA PHE A 272 -5.65 9.52 -3.17
C PHE A 272 -6.25 9.00 -4.47
N SER A 273 -7.48 9.41 -4.74
CA SER A 273 -8.08 9.35 -6.07
C SER A 273 -7.64 10.55 -6.92
N PHE A 274 -7.94 10.54 -8.22
CA PHE A 274 -7.63 11.63 -9.15
C PHE A 274 -8.61 12.82 -9.00
N GLU A 275 -8.72 13.36 -7.79
CA GLU A 275 -9.74 14.37 -7.43
C GLU A 275 -9.58 15.70 -8.21
N ASP A 276 -8.37 16.01 -8.68
CA ASP A 276 -8.06 17.17 -9.53
C ASP A 276 -7.84 16.78 -11.01
N GLY A 277 -8.28 15.58 -11.40
CA GLY A 277 -8.16 15.06 -12.77
C GLY A 277 -6.73 14.59 -13.11
N PRO A 278 -6.25 14.85 -14.35
CA PRO A 278 -4.97 14.31 -14.84
C PRO A 278 -3.73 14.79 -14.07
N GLU A 279 -2.90 13.84 -13.63
CA GLU A 279 -1.76 14.09 -12.72
C GLU A 279 -0.55 13.19 -13.06
N ASP A 280 0.26 13.59 -14.04
CA ASP A 280 1.41 12.81 -14.55
C ASP A 280 2.73 13.14 -13.81
N VAL A 281 2.72 13.36 -12.49
CA VAL A 281 3.97 13.51 -11.72
C VAL A 281 4.55 12.14 -11.40
N ARG A 282 5.74 11.90 -11.95
CA ARG A 282 6.57 10.76 -11.57
C ARG A 282 7.08 10.91 -10.14
N ARG A 283 6.64 10.00 -9.27
CA ARG A 283 7.09 9.83 -7.88
C ARG A 283 8.40 9.04 -7.83
N ARG A 284 9.08 9.10 -6.69
CA ARG A 284 10.29 8.30 -6.47
C ARG A 284 9.88 6.86 -6.13
N GLY A 285 10.43 5.91 -6.89
CA GLY A 285 10.01 4.50 -6.92
C GLY A 285 9.22 4.11 -8.18
N ASP A 286 8.70 5.08 -8.95
CA ASP A 286 7.85 4.80 -10.10
C ASP A 286 8.57 4.05 -11.22
N ARG A 287 7.98 2.91 -11.59
CA ARG A 287 8.26 2.17 -12.83
C ARG A 287 7.37 2.73 -13.96
N PRO A 288 7.77 2.61 -15.24
CA PRO A 288 6.94 3.01 -16.38
C PRO A 288 5.60 2.27 -16.37
N TRP A 289 4.52 2.98 -16.69
CA TRP A 289 3.21 2.36 -16.88
C TRP A 289 3.17 1.53 -18.16
N GLU A 290 2.53 0.38 -18.09
CA GLU A 290 2.19 -0.44 -19.25
C GLU A 290 0.71 -0.23 -19.57
N PHE A 291 0.41 0.07 -20.83
CA PHE A 291 -0.96 0.14 -21.35
C PHE A 291 -1.24 -1.05 -22.29
N TYR A 292 -2.50 -1.48 -22.34
CA TYR A 292 -2.94 -2.54 -23.25
C TYR A 292 -3.15 -2.00 -24.68
N ASP A 293 -3.66 -0.77 -24.80
CA ASP A 293 -3.94 -0.06 -26.06
C ASP A 293 -4.06 1.45 -25.79
N THR A 294 -4.37 2.23 -26.84
CA THR A 294 -4.44 3.70 -26.77
C THR A 294 -5.63 4.23 -25.98
N ASP A 295 -6.72 3.46 -25.89
CA ASP A 295 -7.94 3.89 -25.22
C ASP A 295 -7.80 3.64 -23.70
N ASP A 296 -7.16 2.53 -23.34
CA ASP A 296 -6.62 2.26 -22.00
C ASP A 296 -5.60 3.33 -21.56
N GLU A 297 -4.59 3.65 -22.38
CA GLU A 297 -3.64 4.74 -22.09
C GLU A 297 -4.38 6.07 -21.87
N HIS A 298 -5.30 6.45 -22.76
CA HIS A 298 -6.06 7.68 -22.61
C HIS A 298 -6.89 7.70 -21.32
N THR A 299 -7.61 6.62 -21.01
CA THR A 299 -8.46 6.52 -19.82
C THR A 299 -7.64 6.55 -18.52
N ALA A 300 -6.53 5.82 -18.50
CA ALA A 300 -5.63 5.75 -17.36
C ALA A 300 -4.84 7.05 -17.17
N MET A 301 -4.48 7.78 -18.24
CA MET A 301 -3.68 9.02 -18.17
C MET A 301 -4.53 10.28 -17.96
N PHE A 302 -5.75 10.33 -18.51
CA PHE A 302 -6.66 11.48 -18.45
C PHE A 302 -7.98 11.16 -17.71
N PRO A 303 -7.92 10.81 -16.41
CA PRO A 303 -9.12 10.63 -15.60
C PRO A 303 -9.88 11.95 -15.41
N ALA A 304 -11.20 11.89 -15.39
CA ALA A 304 -12.06 13.03 -15.06
C ALA A 304 -11.83 13.49 -13.61
N ALA A 305 -11.99 14.79 -13.34
CA ALA A 305 -11.83 15.36 -12.00
C ALA A 305 -13.06 15.14 -11.10
N ALA A 306 -12.91 15.34 -9.80
CA ALA A 306 -14.01 15.20 -8.85
C ALA A 306 -15.15 16.20 -9.17
N GLY A 307 -16.36 15.66 -9.36
CA GLY A 307 -17.54 16.44 -9.77
C GLY A 307 -17.77 16.49 -11.29
N GLU A 308 -16.84 16.00 -12.11
CA GLU A 308 -17.05 15.84 -13.55
C GLU A 308 -17.73 14.50 -13.88
N PRO A 309 -18.51 14.41 -14.98
CA PRO A 309 -19.08 13.15 -15.44
C PRO A 309 -17.98 12.13 -15.75
N GLY A 310 -18.06 10.94 -15.15
CA GLY A 310 -17.10 9.86 -15.35
C GLY A 310 -15.98 9.79 -14.31
N TYR A 311 -15.98 10.66 -13.28
CA TYR A 311 -15.10 10.50 -12.12
C TYR A 311 -15.22 9.10 -11.50
N ARG A 312 -14.07 8.49 -11.17
CA ARG A 312 -13.94 7.20 -10.49
C ARG A 312 -12.99 7.35 -9.31
N THR A 313 -13.33 6.74 -8.17
CA THR A 313 -12.38 6.61 -7.06
C THR A 313 -11.29 5.60 -7.40
N ILE A 314 -10.19 5.58 -6.65
CA ILE A 314 -9.13 4.56 -6.79
C ILE A 314 -9.69 3.13 -6.71
N TYR A 315 -10.70 2.89 -5.87
CA TYR A 315 -11.37 1.60 -5.79
C TYR A 315 -12.11 1.26 -7.09
N GLU A 316 -12.88 2.19 -7.66
CA GLU A 316 -13.57 1.99 -8.95
C GLU A 316 -12.59 1.85 -10.13
N MET A 317 -11.42 2.50 -10.07
CA MET A 317 -10.33 2.29 -11.03
C MET A 317 -9.66 0.91 -10.87
N CYS A 318 -9.47 0.43 -9.64
CA CYS A 318 -9.00 -0.93 -9.36
C CYS A 318 -9.98 -1.99 -9.87
N LEU A 319 -11.29 -1.80 -9.68
CA LEU A 319 -12.32 -2.71 -10.18
C LEU A 319 -12.36 -2.70 -11.72
N ALA A 320 -12.20 -1.54 -12.36
CA ALA A 320 -12.07 -1.42 -13.81
C ALA A 320 -10.86 -2.21 -14.34
N GLU A 321 -9.67 -2.03 -13.76
CA GLU A 321 -8.47 -2.79 -14.15
C GLU A 321 -8.67 -4.29 -14.01
N LEU A 322 -9.35 -4.74 -12.94
CA LEU A 322 -9.66 -6.15 -12.75
C LEU A 322 -10.60 -6.65 -13.85
N GLN A 323 -11.70 -5.94 -14.14
CA GLN A 323 -12.60 -6.28 -15.24
C GLN A 323 -11.85 -6.36 -16.59
N ASP A 324 -11.09 -5.32 -16.94
CA ASP A 324 -10.34 -5.25 -18.21
C ASP A 324 -9.29 -6.38 -18.31
N THR A 325 -8.65 -6.74 -17.19
CA THR A 325 -7.71 -7.87 -17.12
C THR A 325 -8.41 -9.21 -17.35
N LEU A 326 -9.61 -9.40 -16.79
CA LEU A 326 -10.40 -10.63 -16.95
C LEU A 326 -11.00 -10.76 -18.36
N GLU A 327 -11.54 -9.68 -18.92
CA GLU A 327 -12.14 -9.68 -20.27
C GLU A 327 -11.12 -9.97 -21.37
N ARG A 328 -9.85 -9.60 -21.16
CA ARG A 328 -8.75 -9.92 -22.09
C ARG A 328 -8.32 -11.39 -22.06
N GLY A 329 -8.66 -12.15 -21.02
CA GLY A 329 -8.32 -13.56 -20.90
C GLY A 329 -6.81 -13.85 -20.87
N GLU A 330 -5.98 -12.89 -20.43
CA GLU A 330 -4.54 -13.10 -20.28
C GLU A 330 -4.25 -14.15 -19.19
N ARG A 331 -3.16 -14.91 -19.35
CA ARG A 331 -2.57 -15.66 -18.22
C ARG A 331 -1.84 -14.65 -17.31
N TRP A 332 -2.52 -14.10 -16.31
CA TRP A 332 -2.02 -13.01 -15.47
C TRP A 332 -1.83 -13.40 -14.01
N GLY A 333 -0.75 -12.92 -13.39
CA GLY A 333 -0.43 -13.17 -11.98
C GLY A 333 -0.64 -11.97 -11.07
N MET A 334 -0.20 -10.78 -11.49
CA MET A 334 -0.36 -9.54 -10.71
C MET A 334 -0.57 -8.30 -11.57
N ARG A 335 -1.19 -7.27 -11.00
CA ARG A 335 -1.14 -5.87 -11.46
C ARG A 335 -0.61 -4.99 -10.33
N TRP A 336 0.46 -4.24 -10.63
CA TRP A 336 1.26 -3.47 -9.68
C TRP A 336 0.89 -2.00 -9.81
N TYR A 337 0.36 -1.39 -8.75
CA TYR A 337 -0.09 0.00 -8.77
C TYR A 337 0.91 0.87 -8.04
N GLN A 338 1.63 1.69 -8.80
CA GLN A 338 2.73 2.51 -8.31
C GLN A 338 3.84 1.68 -7.66
N TYR A 339 4.35 0.64 -8.35
CA TYR A 339 5.20 -0.43 -7.78
C TYR A 339 4.40 -1.40 -6.88
N ASP A 340 4.98 -2.01 -5.84
CA ASP A 340 4.34 -3.02 -4.97
C ASP A 340 3.34 -2.43 -3.96
N HIS A 341 3.33 -1.10 -3.81
CA HIS A 341 2.63 -0.36 -2.75
C HIS A 341 1.12 -0.66 -2.65
N LEU A 342 0.45 -0.91 -3.79
CA LEU A 342 -0.85 -1.59 -3.87
C LEU A 342 -0.75 -2.60 -5.03
N THR A 343 -1.18 -3.83 -4.81
CA THR A 343 -1.06 -4.90 -5.81
C THR A 343 -2.33 -5.73 -5.88
N LEU A 344 -2.86 -5.93 -7.08
CA LEU A 344 -3.90 -6.92 -7.39
C LEU A 344 -3.25 -8.27 -7.65
N VAL A 345 -3.77 -9.33 -7.00
CA VAL A 345 -3.25 -10.69 -7.07
C VAL A 345 -4.29 -11.64 -7.66
N ASN A 346 -3.85 -12.51 -8.59
CA ASN A 346 -4.58 -13.71 -9.00
C ASN A 346 -4.17 -14.90 -8.13
N LEU A 347 -5.12 -15.47 -7.38
CA LEU A 347 -4.84 -16.58 -6.48
C LEU A 347 -4.42 -17.86 -7.22
N GLU A 348 -5.01 -18.12 -8.40
CA GLU A 348 -4.67 -19.27 -9.26
C GLU A 348 -3.19 -19.24 -9.70
N ALA A 349 -2.70 -18.04 -10.05
CA ALA A 349 -1.32 -17.85 -10.48
C ALA A 349 -0.32 -18.15 -9.36
N PHE A 350 -0.65 -17.75 -8.13
CA PHE A 350 0.19 -18.02 -6.97
C PHE A 350 0.13 -19.51 -6.60
N GLU A 351 -1.03 -20.17 -6.75
CA GLU A 351 -1.16 -21.62 -6.57
C GLU A 351 -0.26 -22.40 -7.54
N ALA A 352 -0.32 -22.06 -8.83
CA ALA A 352 0.41 -22.73 -9.90
C ALA A 352 1.94 -22.75 -9.67
N VAL A 353 2.48 -21.72 -9.01
CA VAL A 353 3.91 -21.59 -8.71
C VAL A 353 4.28 -21.88 -7.24
N GLY A 354 3.32 -22.35 -6.43
CA GLY A 354 3.53 -22.76 -5.04
C GLY A 354 3.72 -21.61 -4.03
N GLY A 355 3.09 -20.46 -4.26
CA GLY A 355 3.10 -19.30 -3.36
C GLY A 355 4.48 -18.68 -3.12
N TYR A 356 4.64 -17.95 -2.02
CA TYR A 356 5.96 -17.47 -1.58
C TYR A 356 6.75 -18.59 -0.90
N ASP A 357 8.06 -18.70 -1.18
CA ASP A 357 8.93 -19.63 -0.45
C ASP A 357 9.17 -19.11 0.97
N SER A 358 8.51 -19.74 1.96
CA SER A 358 8.59 -19.33 3.36
C SER A 358 9.98 -19.48 4.00
N MET A 359 10.94 -20.12 3.31
CA MET A 359 12.35 -20.17 3.72
C MET A 359 13.15 -18.96 3.22
N ILE A 360 12.58 -18.10 2.36
CA ILE A 360 13.15 -16.82 1.95
C ILE A 360 12.35 -15.72 2.67
N PRO A 361 12.72 -15.33 3.91
CA PRO A 361 11.81 -14.66 4.84
C PRO A 361 11.46 -13.20 4.53
N TYR A 362 12.33 -12.48 3.80
CA TYR A 362 12.19 -11.04 3.51
C TYR A 362 12.67 -10.72 2.08
N TYR A 363 13.70 -9.88 1.89
CA TYR A 363 14.18 -9.53 0.55
C TYR A 363 14.62 -10.76 -0.25
N HIS A 364 14.50 -10.64 -1.57
CA HIS A 364 14.56 -11.71 -2.57
C HIS A 364 13.40 -12.73 -2.56
N SER A 365 12.45 -12.66 -1.61
CA SER A 365 11.23 -13.48 -1.71
C SER A 365 10.34 -13.04 -2.87
N ASP A 366 10.25 -11.73 -3.12
CA ASP A 366 9.57 -11.21 -4.32
C ASP A 366 10.31 -11.55 -5.61
N CYS A 367 11.65 -11.61 -5.59
CA CYS A 367 12.43 -12.12 -6.73
C CYS A 367 12.13 -13.59 -7.01
N ASP A 368 11.98 -14.41 -5.96
CA ASP A 368 11.58 -15.81 -6.07
C ASP A 368 10.19 -15.93 -6.71
N LEU A 369 9.19 -15.23 -6.17
CA LEU A 369 7.83 -15.33 -6.69
C LEU A 369 7.71 -14.77 -8.11
N ASN A 370 8.18 -13.55 -8.37
CA ASN A 370 8.11 -12.93 -9.70
C ASN A 370 8.87 -13.75 -10.74
N GLY A 371 10.05 -14.26 -10.38
CA GLY A 371 10.82 -15.15 -11.25
C GLY A 371 10.05 -16.43 -11.58
N LYS A 372 9.43 -17.08 -10.60
CA LYS A 372 8.61 -18.28 -10.83
C LYS A 372 7.36 -17.99 -11.68
N LEU A 373 6.64 -16.90 -11.40
CA LEU A 373 5.47 -16.47 -12.18
C LEU A 373 5.85 -16.26 -13.65
N ALA A 374 6.95 -15.54 -13.91
CA ALA A 374 7.44 -15.28 -15.25
C ALA A 374 7.96 -16.55 -15.96
N MET A 375 8.61 -17.49 -15.25
CA MET A 375 9.03 -18.79 -15.81
C MET A 375 7.84 -19.65 -16.27
N ASP A 376 6.72 -19.60 -15.55
CA ASP A 376 5.48 -20.28 -15.93
C ASP A 376 4.60 -19.41 -16.87
N GLY A 377 5.04 -18.20 -17.24
CA GLY A 377 4.34 -17.35 -18.20
C GLY A 377 3.08 -16.65 -17.66
N TRP A 378 3.02 -16.38 -16.36
CA TRP A 378 2.03 -15.48 -15.77
C TRP A 378 2.47 -14.01 -15.93
N SER A 379 1.62 -13.18 -16.54
CA SER A 379 1.92 -11.76 -16.77
C SER A 379 1.84 -10.94 -15.48
N THR A 380 2.84 -10.09 -15.27
CA THR A 380 2.83 -9.02 -14.26
C THR A 380 2.92 -7.68 -14.99
N LYS A 381 2.10 -6.70 -14.64
CA LYS A 381 2.11 -5.38 -15.29
C LYS A 381 2.10 -4.22 -14.30
N PHE A 382 2.81 -3.14 -14.62
CA PHE A 382 2.68 -1.87 -13.90
C PHE A 382 1.50 -1.06 -14.45
N ARG A 383 0.49 -0.80 -13.61
CA ARG A 383 -0.80 -0.21 -14.00
C ARG A 383 -1.13 1.02 -13.15
N ARG A 384 -1.97 1.92 -13.67
CA ARG A 384 -2.29 3.21 -13.04
C ARG A 384 -3.77 3.31 -12.68
N VAL A 385 -4.07 3.47 -11.38
CA VAL A 385 -5.45 3.50 -10.83
C VAL A 385 -5.72 4.67 -9.89
N GLY A 386 -4.68 5.36 -9.42
CA GLY A 386 -4.80 6.45 -8.47
C GLY A 386 -3.45 7.06 -8.16
N ILE A 387 -3.41 7.83 -7.08
CA ILE A 387 -2.20 8.44 -6.54
C ILE A 387 -1.79 7.65 -5.30
N ILE A 388 -0.62 7.01 -5.34
CA ILE A 388 -0.09 6.24 -4.20
C ILE A 388 1.29 6.81 -3.88
N ASN A 389 1.45 7.39 -2.69
CA ASN A 389 2.71 7.93 -2.23
C ASN A 389 3.34 6.96 -1.23
N ASP A 390 4.51 6.41 -1.57
CA ASP A 390 5.35 5.64 -0.64
C ASP A 390 6.01 6.60 0.37
N VAL A 391 5.66 6.53 1.66
CA VAL A 391 6.04 7.55 2.68
C VAL A 391 6.85 7.00 3.85
N SER A 392 7.67 7.83 4.48
CA SER A 392 8.39 7.50 5.74
C SER A 392 8.02 8.45 6.88
N SER A 393 6.97 9.23 6.70
CA SER A 393 6.52 10.28 7.60
C SER A 393 5.01 10.15 7.87
N VAL A 394 4.56 10.82 8.92
CA VAL A 394 3.17 10.75 9.37
C VAL A 394 2.57 12.16 9.36
N MET A 395 1.37 12.29 8.80
CA MET A 395 0.54 13.49 8.83
C MET A 395 0.29 13.91 10.29
N THR A 396 0.42 15.20 10.59
CA THR A 396 0.30 15.72 11.96
C THR A 396 -1.11 15.62 12.52
N ASP A 397 -2.14 15.66 11.67
CA ASP A 397 -3.53 15.34 12.01
C ASP A 397 -4.24 14.66 10.82
N LEU A 398 -4.72 13.42 11.00
CA LEU A 398 -5.45 12.66 9.98
C LEU A 398 -6.81 13.27 9.63
N GLY A 399 -7.33 14.21 10.43
CA GLY A 399 -8.46 15.05 10.07
C GLY A 399 -8.24 15.86 8.77
N ALA A 400 -6.98 16.05 8.35
CA ALA A 400 -6.64 16.61 7.04
C ALA A 400 -7.21 15.75 5.89
N PHE A 401 -7.17 14.42 6.00
CA PHE A 401 -7.77 13.51 5.03
C PHE A 401 -9.30 13.60 5.02
N TYR A 402 -9.94 14.04 6.10
CA TYR A 402 -11.37 14.30 6.14
C TYR A 402 -11.75 15.75 5.75
N ARG A 403 -10.76 16.56 5.30
CA ARG A 403 -10.94 17.96 4.88
C ARG A 403 -11.60 18.80 6.00
N LEU A 404 -11.26 18.51 7.26
CA LEU A 404 -11.91 19.17 8.41
C LEU A 404 -11.56 20.66 8.49
N PRO A 405 -12.54 21.55 8.78
CA PRO A 405 -12.30 22.98 8.90
C PRO A 405 -11.21 23.32 9.93
N GLY A 406 -10.26 24.15 9.53
CA GLY A 406 -9.17 24.61 10.39
C GLY A 406 -7.94 23.69 10.46
N ILE A 407 -7.98 22.48 9.88
CA ILE A 407 -6.82 21.58 9.82
C ILE A 407 -6.01 21.88 8.56
N VAL A 408 -4.75 22.30 8.75
CA VAL A 408 -3.76 22.47 7.68
C VAL A 408 -3.02 21.15 7.48
N PRO A 409 -2.97 20.55 6.28
CA PRO A 409 -2.15 19.37 6.03
C PRO A 409 -0.66 19.66 6.22
N ASP A 410 0.01 18.87 7.08
CA ASP A 410 1.46 18.89 7.32
C ASP A 410 1.92 17.52 7.84
N PHE A 411 3.23 17.24 7.82
CA PHE A 411 3.79 15.95 8.24
C PHE A 411 4.99 16.09 9.21
N ALA A 412 5.21 15.06 10.02
CA ALA A 412 6.37 14.92 10.90
C ALA A 412 7.20 13.69 10.50
N ASP A 413 8.52 13.79 10.65
CA ASP A 413 9.40 12.61 10.68
C ASP A 413 9.24 11.93 12.04
N PRO A 414 8.77 10.67 12.10
CA PRO A 414 8.61 9.95 13.37
C PRO A 414 9.96 9.44 13.94
N ASN A 415 11.05 9.44 13.16
CA ASN A 415 12.39 9.05 13.60
C ASN A 415 13.48 9.92 12.95
N PRO A 416 13.56 11.21 13.32
CA PRO A 416 14.50 12.15 12.71
C PRO A 416 15.95 11.82 13.09
N ASN A 417 16.84 11.82 12.10
CA ASN A 417 18.28 11.59 12.32
C ASN A 417 18.88 12.70 13.21
N PRO A 418 19.70 12.38 14.22
CA PRO A 418 20.38 13.39 15.03
C PRO A 418 21.21 14.36 14.17
N GLY A 419 20.99 15.66 14.34
CA GLY A 419 21.62 16.71 13.53
C GLY A 419 20.89 17.06 12.22
N MET A 420 19.86 16.30 11.81
CA MET A 420 19.02 16.66 10.67
C MET A 420 18.18 17.90 10.99
N LYS A 421 18.29 18.93 10.15
CA LYS A 421 17.41 20.10 10.19
C LYS A 421 16.06 19.77 9.54
N VAL A 422 15.20 19.09 10.29
CA VAL A 422 13.93 18.54 9.78
C VAL A 422 13.09 19.58 9.02
N GLN A 423 12.95 20.80 9.54
CA GLN A 423 12.12 21.82 8.89
C GLN A 423 12.70 22.32 7.56
N GLU A 424 14.01 22.62 7.49
CA GLU A 424 14.66 23.03 6.23
C GLU A 424 14.50 21.95 5.13
N GLU A 425 14.60 20.67 5.53
CA GLU A 425 14.41 19.55 4.60
C GLU A 425 12.94 19.36 4.20
N LYS A 426 11.98 19.53 5.14
CA LYS A 426 10.54 19.56 4.81
C LYS A 426 10.22 20.64 3.79
N ASP A 427 10.64 21.88 4.04
CA ASP A 427 10.35 23.03 3.18
C ASP A 427 10.90 22.84 1.76
N LYS A 428 12.11 22.26 1.67
CA LYS A 428 12.75 21.85 0.41
C LYS A 428 11.93 20.80 -0.33
N GLN A 429 11.41 19.76 0.33
CA GLN A 429 10.59 18.75 -0.33
C GLN A 429 9.19 19.27 -0.72
N ILE A 430 8.58 20.13 0.10
CA ILE A 430 7.31 20.81 -0.22
C ILE A 430 7.47 21.71 -1.46
N LYS A 431 8.58 22.46 -1.53
CA LYS A 431 8.92 23.27 -2.71
C LYS A 431 9.09 22.39 -3.96
N ALA A 432 9.88 21.32 -3.86
CA ALA A 432 10.10 20.40 -4.97
C ALA A 432 8.80 19.73 -5.46
N ALA A 433 7.90 19.35 -4.54
CA ALA A 433 6.58 18.80 -4.87
C ALA A 433 5.69 19.81 -5.63
N LYS A 434 5.65 21.08 -5.17
CA LYS A 434 4.92 22.17 -5.88
C LYS A 434 5.47 22.40 -7.29
N GLU A 435 6.79 22.44 -7.44
CA GLU A 435 7.46 22.62 -8.74
C GLU A 435 7.18 21.43 -9.69
N ALA A 436 7.20 20.19 -9.17
CA ALA A 436 6.91 18.99 -9.95
C ALA A 436 5.46 18.93 -10.43
N ILE A 437 4.48 19.18 -9.55
CA ILE A 437 3.05 19.24 -9.89
C ILE A 437 2.78 20.34 -10.92
N GLN A 438 3.34 21.54 -10.73
CA GLN A 438 3.15 22.63 -11.71
C GLN A 438 3.77 22.28 -13.07
N LYS A 439 4.93 21.62 -13.09
CA LYS A 439 5.56 21.16 -14.34
C LYS A 439 4.69 20.13 -15.06
N ALA A 440 4.17 19.12 -14.36
CA ALA A 440 3.31 18.10 -14.98
C ALA A 440 2.02 18.72 -15.55
N LYS A 441 1.39 19.66 -14.82
CA LYS A 441 0.23 20.42 -15.32
C LYS A 441 0.56 21.26 -16.55
N ASP A 442 1.71 21.95 -16.54
CA ASP A 442 2.19 22.71 -17.70
C ASP A 442 2.44 21.80 -18.93
N GLU A 443 2.91 20.57 -18.72
CA GLU A 443 3.19 19.60 -19.79
C GLU A 443 1.91 18.94 -20.32
N ALA A 444 0.96 18.60 -19.46
CA ALA A 444 -0.37 18.11 -19.86
C ALA A 444 -1.11 19.17 -20.71
N LEU A 445 -1.12 20.43 -20.27
CA LEU A 445 -1.77 21.53 -20.97
C LEU A 445 -1.16 21.79 -22.37
N LYS A 446 0.16 21.60 -22.53
CA LYS A 446 0.84 21.64 -23.85
C LYS A 446 0.42 20.48 -24.75
N LYS A 447 0.34 19.25 -24.21
CA LYS A 447 -0.08 18.05 -24.97
C LYS A 447 -1.52 18.21 -25.47
N GLU A 448 -2.41 18.73 -24.63
CA GLU A 448 -3.84 18.92 -24.95
C GLU A 448 -4.08 20.06 -25.95
N LYS A 449 -3.54 21.26 -25.70
CA LYS A 449 -3.89 22.49 -26.44
C LYS A 449 -2.86 22.92 -27.50
N GLY A 450 -1.68 22.31 -27.53
CA GLY A 450 -0.56 22.70 -28.40
C GLY A 450 0.25 23.91 -27.87
N GLU A 451 1.48 24.08 -28.38
CA GLU A 451 2.44 25.05 -27.82
C GLU A 451 1.96 26.50 -27.85
N ASP A 452 1.34 26.95 -28.94
CA ASP A 452 0.97 28.35 -29.11
C ASP A 452 -0.20 28.75 -28.19
N ALA A 453 -1.20 27.88 -28.03
CA ALA A 453 -2.29 28.10 -27.09
C ALA A 453 -1.80 28.10 -25.63
N PHE A 454 -0.89 27.18 -25.28
CA PHE A 454 -0.24 27.16 -23.97
C PHE A 454 0.50 28.48 -23.67
N ARG A 455 1.23 29.04 -24.63
CA ARG A 455 1.95 30.32 -24.47
C ARG A 455 0.97 31.48 -24.22
N GLU A 456 -0.16 31.52 -24.92
CA GLU A 456 -1.18 32.55 -24.71
C GLU A 456 -1.85 32.41 -23.32
N GLU A 457 -2.13 31.18 -22.88
CA GLU A 457 -2.78 30.91 -21.59
C GLU A 457 -1.86 31.21 -20.40
N LYS A 458 -0.57 30.82 -20.46
CA LYS A 458 0.47 31.26 -19.50
C LYS A 458 0.61 32.77 -19.43
N ALA A 459 0.53 33.47 -20.56
CA ALA A 459 0.61 34.93 -20.59
C ALA A 459 -0.61 35.59 -19.90
N LYS A 460 -1.81 35.03 -20.06
CA LYS A 460 -3.03 35.45 -19.35
C LYS A 460 -2.91 35.22 -17.85
N GLN A 461 -2.57 33.99 -17.42
CA GLN A 461 -2.39 33.65 -16.01
C GLN A 461 -1.36 34.56 -15.32
N LYS A 462 -0.21 34.79 -15.96
CA LYS A 462 0.82 35.69 -15.41
C LYS A 462 0.32 37.14 -15.30
N ALA A 463 -0.43 37.63 -16.28
CA ALA A 463 -1.00 38.98 -16.24
C ALA A 463 -2.10 39.14 -15.16
N GLU A 464 -2.84 38.07 -14.83
CA GLU A 464 -3.79 38.04 -13.72
C GLU A 464 -3.07 37.97 -12.36
N GLU A 465 -2.01 37.16 -12.24
CA GLU A 465 -1.21 37.07 -11.03
C GLU A 465 -0.48 38.40 -10.73
N GLU A 466 0.03 39.10 -11.74
CA GLU A 466 0.60 40.45 -11.60
C GLU A 466 -0.47 41.50 -11.20
N LYS A 467 -1.72 41.39 -11.68
CA LYS A 467 -2.84 42.22 -11.22
C LYS A 467 -3.23 41.93 -9.76
N ALA A 468 -3.23 40.66 -9.35
CA ALA A 468 -3.48 40.26 -7.97
C ALA A 468 -2.40 40.80 -7.03
N LYS A 469 -1.11 40.70 -7.41
CA LYS A 469 0.03 41.25 -6.66
C LYS A 469 0.06 42.80 -6.62
N GLN A 470 -0.61 43.49 -7.54
CA GLN A 470 -0.78 44.95 -7.50
C GLN A 470 -1.95 45.41 -6.62
N THR A 471 -2.97 44.57 -6.41
CA THR A 471 -4.17 44.92 -5.63
C THR A 471 -4.01 44.68 -4.12
N THR A 472 -2.98 43.94 -3.70
CA THR A 472 -2.68 43.64 -2.28
C THR A 472 -1.71 44.62 -1.59
N LYS A 473 -1.21 45.66 -2.26
CA LYS A 473 -0.39 46.71 -1.61
C LYS A 473 -1.26 47.66 -0.78
N PRO A 474 -0.99 47.85 0.54
CA PRO A 474 -1.71 48.82 1.35
C PRO A 474 -1.55 50.24 0.83
N LYS A 475 -2.66 50.90 0.52
CA LYS A 475 -2.68 52.29 0.05
C LYS A 475 -2.47 53.24 1.23
N VAL A 476 -1.22 53.61 1.51
CA VAL A 476 -0.88 54.62 2.52
C VAL A 476 -1.59 55.94 2.17
N THR A 477 -2.60 56.29 2.96
CA THR A 477 -3.40 57.50 2.76
C THR A 477 -2.66 58.74 3.25
N ALA A 478 -2.10 59.53 2.32
CA ALA A 478 -1.72 60.90 2.61
C ALA A 478 -2.97 61.77 2.85
N LYS A 479 -2.92 62.64 3.86
CA LYS A 479 -4.01 63.57 4.22
C LYS A 479 -4.18 64.69 3.15
N PRO A 480 -5.38 65.28 3.02
CA PRO A 480 -5.69 66.26 1.99
C PRO A 480 -5.24 67.68 2.37
N VAL A 481 -4.86 68.46 1.36
CA VAL A 481 -4.80 69.93 1.40
C VAL A 481 -5.52 70.48 0.16
N ALA A 482 -6.27 71.57 0.31
CA ALA A 482 -7.17 72.11 -0.70
C ALA A 482 -6.46 72.88 -1.82
N GLY A 483 -7.09 72.98 -3.00
CA GLY A 483 -6.53 73.74 -4.13
C GLY A 483 -7.35 73.72 -5.43
N ASN A 484 -8.43 74.49 -5.46
CA ASN A 484 -9.15 75.09 -6.60
C ASN A 484 -8.72 74.86 -8.08
N SER A 485 -9.75 74.79 -8.95
CA SER A 485 -9.86 75.50 -10.26
C SER A 485 -9.67 74.76 -11.61
N THR A 486 -10.79 74.72 -12.35
CA THR A 486 -10.97 75.03 -13.80
C THR A 486 -10.45 74.16 -14.98
N THR A 487 -11.44 73.79 -15.81
CA THR A 487 -11.53 73.89 -17.30
C THR A 487 -10.89 72.86 -18.26
N ASN A 488 -11.82 72.24 -19.02
CA ASN A 488 -11.87 72.13 -20.49
C ASN A 488 -10.80 71.37 -21.32
N ALA A 489 -11.25 70.19 -21.77
CA ALA A 489 -11.62 69.91 -23.18
C ALA A 489 -10.58 69.51 -24.24
N HIS A 490 -11.16 68.87 -25.27
CA HIS A 490 -10.62 68.38 -26.56
C HIS A 490 -9.75 67.10 -26.52
N VAL A 491 -10.05 65.99 -27.21
CA VAL A 491 -10.73 65.64 -28.50
C VAL A 491 -9.76 65.40 -29.65
N LYS A 492 -10.04 64.30 -30.40
CA LYS A 492 -9.40 63.75 -31.62
C LYS A 492 -8.13 62.91 -31.40
N SER A 493 -7.90 61.74 -32.01
CA SER A 493 -8.62 60.74 -32.87
C SER A 493 -7.76 60.38 -34.09
N ASN A 494 -7.90 59.14 -34.57
CA ASN A 494 -7.39 58.60 -35.85
C ASN A 494 -5.86 58.41 -35.89
N GLY A 495 -5.29 57.46 -36.65
CA GLY A 495 -5.83 56.39 -37.51
C GLY A 495 -4.61 55.68 -38.16
N ALA A 496 -4.53 54.35 -38.23
CA ALA A 496 -5.16 53.46 -39.22
C ALA A 496 -4.17 53.01 -40.33
N HIS A 497 -4.11 51.68 -40.58
CA HIS A 497 -3.56 51.00 -41.78
C HIS A 497 -2.02 51.07 -42.04
N ALA A 498 -1.35 50.07 -42.66
CA ALA A 498 -1.71 48.71 -43.10
C ALA A 498 -0.46 47.78 -43.21
N LYS A 499 -0.69 46.47 -43.42
CA LYS A 499 0.30 45.42 -43.81
C LYS A 499 0.59 45.48 -45.34
N PRO A 500 1.25 44.50 -46.03
CA PRO A 500 2.05 43.32 -45.60
C PRO A 500 3.40 43.14 -46.37
N ASP A 501 4.15 42.05 -46.12
CA ASP A 501 4.80 41.28 -47.20
C ASP A 501 5.13 39.80 -46.82
N VAL A 502 5.67 39.02 -47.78
CA VAL A 502 5.53 37.55 -47.95
C VAL A 502 6.85 36.75 -48.03
N SER A 503 6.86 35.49 -47.53
CA SER A 503 7.54 34.26 -48.04
C SER A 503 7.54 33.19 -46.91
N VAL A 504 7.22 31.90 -47.05
CA VAL A 504 7.39 30.83 -48.07
C VAL A 504 8.79 30.19 -48.10
N GLY A 505 8.90 29.02 -47.46
CA GLY A 505 10.01 28.06 -47.52
C GLY A 505 9.50 26.65 -47.13
N ARG A 506 10.06 25.58 -47.72
CA ARG A 506 9.53 24.20 -47.69
C ARG A 506 10.70 23.21 -47.54
N ARG A 507 10.40 21.97 -47.07
CA ARG A 507 11.25 20.74 -46.99
C ARG A 507 11.97 20.58 -45.64
N GLU A 508 12.24 19.36 -45.15
CA GLU A 508 11.96 17.98 -45.61
C GLU A 508 11.97 17.05 -44.36
N ASP A 509 11.26 15.91 -44.37
CA ASP A 509 11.40 14.86 -43.36
C ASP A 509 12.76 14.13 -43.53
N PRO A 510 13.26 13.44 -42.48
CA PRO A 510 13.16 11.98 -42.56
C PRO A 510 12.82 11.28 -41.23
N ALA A 511 12.50 9.99 -41.34
CA ALA A 511 12.03 9.12 -40.26
C ALA A 511 13.15 8.31 -39.57
N ALA A 512 12.75 7.66 -38.46
CA ALA A 512 13.37 6.52 -37.78
C ALA A 512 14.72 6.74 -37.04
N GLU A 513 14.72 6.46 -35.73
CA GLU A 513 15.29 5.21 -35.21
C GLU A 513 14.76 4.90 -33.79
N ALA A 514 14.78 3.62 -33.40
CA ALA A 514 14.30 3.18 -32.09
C ALA A 514 15.39 3.38 -31.03
N GLY A 515 15.06 4.08 -29.94
CA GLY A 515 15.99 4.35 -28.84
C GLY A 515 16.06 3.20 -27.84
N GLU A 516 17.25 2.64 -27.66
CA GLU A 516 17.55 1.55 -26.73
C GLU A 516 17.27 1.95 -25.27
N GLY A 517 16.51 1.11 -24.55
CA GLY A 517 16.29 1.28 -23.12
C GLY A 517 17.45 0.74 -22.31
N ASN A 518 18.35 1.62 -21.85
CA ASN A 518 19.35 1.24 -20.86
C ASN A 518 18.67 0.98 -19.50
N GLU A 519 18.61 -0.29 -19.11
CA GLU A 519 18.18 -0.73 -17.78
C GLU A 519 19.24 -0.33 -16.75
N ALA A 520 18.87 0.49 -15.77
CA ALA A 520 19.70 0.73 -14.60
C ALA A 520 19.46 -0.40 -13.57
N GLU A 521 20.31 -1.42 -13.61
CA GLU A 521 20.35 -2.49 -12.61
C GLU A 521 20.65 -1.89 -11.22
N GLU A 522 19.87 -2.28 -10.20
CA GLU A 522 20.14 -1.94 -8.80
C GLU A 522 21.23 -2.87 -8.24
N GLU A 523 22.48 -2.61 -8.63
CA GLU A 523 23.64 -3.31 -8.09
C GLU A 523 24.00 -2.76 -6.69
N GLU A 524 23.42 -3.35 -5.64
CA GLU A 524 23.83 -3.10 -4.24
C GLU A 524 25.22 -3.69 -3.98
N ALA A 525 26.26 -2.95 -4.35
CA ALA A 525 27.64 -3.21 -3.96
C ALA A 525 28.02 -2.36 -2.72
N GLU A 526 27.78 -2.90 -1.52
CA GLU A 526 28.37 -2.33 -0.31
C GLU A 526 29.87 -2.67 -0.26
N GLY A 527 30.71 -1.69 -0.57
CA GLY A 527 32.16 -1.78 -0.43
C GLY A 527 32.60 -1.51 1.00
N GLU A 528 33.25 -2.49 1.62
CA GLU A 528 33.93 -2.36 2.91
C GLU A 528 35.00 -1.25 2.84
N GLY A 529 35.03 -0.36 3.83
CA GLY A 529 36.01 0.73 3.95
C GLY A 529 36.59 0.78 5.35
N GLU A 530 37.83 0.30 5.51
CA GLU A 530 38.59 0.43 6.75
C GLU A 530 39.02 1.90 6.98
N GLU A 531 38.84 2.41 8.21
CA GLU A 531 39.46 3.66 8.65
C GLU A 531 40.97 3.47 8.92
N PRO A 532 41.80 4.47 8.59
CA PRO A 532 42.96 4.81 9.38
C PRO A 532 42.71 6.12 10.17
N ALA A 533 42.97 6.07 11.48
CA ALA A 533 42.85 7.22 12.36
C ALA A 533 43.94 8.28 12.08
N GLU A 534 43.56 9.57 12.12
CA GLU A 534 44.51 10.68 12.26
C GLU A 534 44.14 11.59 13.44
N GLN A 535 45.15 12.29 13.95
CA GLN A 535 45.25 12.74 15.34
C GLN A 535 44.63 14.12 15.60
N GLU A 536 44.17 14.33 16.83
CA GLU A 536 43.78 15.64 17.35
C GLU A 536 44.96 16.62 17.37
N ALA A 537 44.71 17.87 17.00
CA ALA A 537 45.60 19.00 17.28
C ALA A 537 44.83 20.06 18.08
N GLU A 538 45.22 20.21 19.34
CA GLU A 538 44.62 21.08 20.35
C GLU A 538 44.83 22.58 20.04
N ALA A 539 43.77 23.38 20.14
CA ALA A 539 43.87 24.85 20.10
C ALA A 539 42.93 25.48 21.14
N ALA A 540 43.50 26.19 22.11
CA ALA A 540 42.80 26.79 23.24
C ALA A 540 41.91 28.00 22.83
N PRO A 541 40.86 28.32 23.60
CA PRO A 541 39.87 29.32 23.22
C PRO A 541 40.33 30.76 23.44
N VAL A 542 39.86 31.67 22.59
CA VAL A 542 39.90 33.11 22.82
C VAL A 542 38.53 33.56 23.31
N GLU A 543 38.45 34.05 24.54
CA GLU A 543 37.23 34.66 25.07
C GLU A 543 36.96 36.01 24.37
N THR A 544 35.76 36.15 23.79
CA THR A 544 35.17 37.46 23.49
C THR A 544 33.79 37.54 24.11
N SER A 545 33.57 38.58 24.92
CA SER A 545 32.29 38.85 25.59
C SER A 545 31.16 39.07 24.58
N PRO A 546 29.95 38.55 24.83
CA PRO A 546 28.79 38.85 23.98
C PRO A 546 28.36 40.31 24.14
N GLU A 547 28.09 40.96 23.01
CA GLU A 547 27.41 42.26 22.96
C GLU A 547 25.89 42.01 22.94
N GLU A 548 25.15 42.79 23.72
CA GLU A 548 23.73 42.56 24.03
C GLU A 548 22.83 42.97 22.85
N ILE A 549 22.47 42.01 22.00
CA ILE A 549 21.46 42.21 20.93
C ILE A 549 20.06 41.98 21.52
N ALA A 550 19.26 43.05 21.55
CA ALA A 550 17.88 42.99 22.03
C ALA A 550 17.02 41.99 21.24
N PRO A 551 16.07 41.30 21.88
CA PRO A 551 15.21 40.32 21.20
C PRO A 551 14.32 41.02 20.17
N VAL A 552 14.47 40.62 18.91
CA VAL A 552 13.49 40.93 17.87
C VAL A 552 12.27 40.06 18.14
N GLU A 553 11.13 40.66 18.48
CA GLU A 553 9.87 39.92 18.63
C GLU A 553 9.55 39.18 17.32
N PRO A 554 9.19 37.88 17.38
CA PRO A 554 8.79 37.16 16.19
C PRO A 554 7.51 37.79 15.64
N VAL A 555 7.57 38.26 14.39
CA VAL A 555 6.38 38.67 13.65
C VAL A 555 5.55 37.41 13.45
N GLU A 556 4.44 37.27 14.17
CA GLU A 556 3.44 36.24 13.89
C GLU A 556 2.95 36.41 12.45
N GLU A 557 3.37 35.52 11.56
CA GLU A 557 2.76 35.42 10.25
C GLU A 557 1.28 35.03 10.44
N PRO A 558 0.33 35.74 9.79
CA PRO A 558 -1.08 35.42 9.95
C PRO A 558 -1.34 34.00 9.48
N ALA A 559 -2.04 33.22 10.32
CA ALA A 559 -2.34 31.82 10.04
C ALA A 559 -2.88 31.64 8.61
N PRO A 560 -2.39 30.63 7.86
CA PRO A 560 -2.71 30.48 6.44
C PRO A 560 -4.23 30.37 6.24
N ILE A 561 -4.77 31.22 5.38
CA ILE A 561 -6.20 31.20 5.03
C ILE A 561 -6.47 29.90 4.29
N MET A 562 -7.15 28.98 4.96
CA MET A 562 -7.43 27.66 4.40
C MET A 562 -8.36 27.75 3.18
N PRO A 563 -8.10 26.99 2.10
CA PRO A 563 -9.02 26.92 0.98
C PRO A 563 -10.39 26.41 1.45
N THR A 564 -11.43 27.16 1.13
CA THR A 564 -12.84 26.74 1.33
C THR A 564 -13.36 25.90 0.16
N ASP A 565 -12.67 25.93 -0.98
CA ASP A 565 -12.92 25.05 -2.10
C ASP A 565 -12.29 23.65 -1.85
N PRO A 566 -13.06 22.55 -1.95
CA PRO A 566 -12.54 21.21 -1.74
C PRO A 566 -11.42 20.80 -2.70
N VAL A 567 -11.41 21.31 -3.94
CA VAL A 567 -10.38 20.95 -4.94
C VAL A 567 -9.06 21.67 -4.62
N GLU A 568 -9.10 22.96 -4.26
CA GLU A 568 -7.92 23.66 -3.75
C GLU A 568 -7.36 23.05 -2.45
N TYR A 569 -8.23 22.58 -1.55
CA TYR A 569 -7.78 21.82 -0.37
C TYR A 569 -7.09 20.52 -0.79
N PHE A 570 -7.67 19.76 -1.72
CA PHE A 570 -7.06 18.54 -2.25
C PHE A 570 -5.70 18.82 -2.92
N ARG A 571 -5.57 19.90 -3.69
CA ARG A 571 -4.28 20.31 -4.30
C ARG A 571 -3.18 20.50 -3.24
N LEU A 572 -3.51 21.12 -2.11
CA LEU A 572 -2.59 21.23 -0.97
C LEU A 572 -2.25 19.86 -0.36
N LEU A 573 -3.26 19.01 -0.15
CA LEU A 573 -3.08 17.67 0.41
C LEU A 573 -2.21 16.76 -0.50
N ASN A 574 -2.38 16.85 -1.82
CA ASN A 574 -1.57 16.13 -2.81
C ASN A 574 -0.11 16.63 -2.84
N VAL A 575 0.11 17.95 -2.75
CA VAL A 575 1.45 18.52 -2.54
C VAL A 575 2.12 17.94 -1.30
N ILE A 576 1.39 17.81 -0.19
CA ILE A 576 1.92 17.22 1.05
C ILE A 576 2.23 15.73 0.85
N GLY A 577 1.33 14.92 0.30
CA GLY A 577 1.58 13.50 0.02
C GLY A 577 2.80 13.26 -0.88
N LEU A 578 2.94 14.04 -1.96
CA LEU A 578 4.12 13.99 -2.84
C LEU A 578 5.41 14.43 -2.10
N SER A 579 5.33 15.45 -1.25
CA SER A 579 6.48 15.89 -0.45
C SER A 579 6.92 14.84 0.58
N MET A 580 5.99 14.06 1.13
CA MET A 580 6.28 12.91 2.00
C MET A 580 6.97 11.78 1.23
N ASN A 581 6.59 11.53 -0.04
CA ASN A 581 7.33 10.61 -0.90
C ASN A 581 8.76 11.12 -1.17
N PHE A 582 8.93 12.38 -1.56
CA PHE A 582 10.27 12.93 -1.78
C PHE A 582 11.12 12.92 -0.49
N TYR A 583 10.49 13.08 0.67
CA TYR A 583 11.12 12.98 1.99
C TYR A 583 11.61 11.55 2.32
N LYS A 584 10.83 10.51 1.98
CA LYS A 584 11.24 9.10 2.15
C LYS A 584 12.58 8.80 1.47
N TYR A 585 12.78 9.36 0.28
CA TYR A 585 13.96 9.15 -0.56
C TYR A 585 14.97 10.32 -0.49
N ARG A 586 14.95 11.15 0.56
CA ARG A 586 15.76 12.38 0.67
C ARG A 586 17.28 12.15 0.62
N GLU A 587 17.74 10.97 1.06
CA GLU A 587 19.13 10.52 1.03
C GLU A 587 19.25 9.19 0.25
N GLY A 588 18.50 9.07 -0.85
CA GLY A 588 18.37 7.81 -1.60
C GLY A 588 17.68 6.74 -0.75
N TYR A 589 18.12 5.49 -0.88
CA TYR A 589 17.51 4.35 -0.18
C TYR A 589 17.82 4.27 1.32
N LYS A 590 18.87 4.95 1.81
CA LYS A 590 19.36 4.84 3.21
C LYS A 590 18.29 5.16 4.26
N ASN A 591 17.44 6.15 4.00
CA ASN A 591 16.41 6.59 4.94
C ASN A 591 14.99 6.06 4.64
N ARG A 592 14.82 5.16 3.66
CA ARG A 592 13.48 4.69 3.23
C ARG A 592 12.67 4.09 4.39
N ASN A 593 13.33 3.32 5.25
CA ASN A 593 12.68 2.50 6.29
C ASN A 593 12.93 2.98 7.73
N THR A 594 13.49 4.19 7.96
CA THR A 594 13.82 4.67 9.32
C THR A 594 12.61 4.71 10.24
N TRP A 595 11.42 4.99 9.67
CA TRP A 595 10.12 5.01 10.33
C TRP A 595 9.82 3.73 11.12
N GLN A 596 10.32 2.57 10.67
CA GLN A 596 10.07 1.28 11.33
C GLN A 596 10.60 1.24 12.78
N THR A 597 11.57 2.08 13.13
CA THR A 597 12.17 2.15 14.47
C THR A 597 11.77 3.39 15.29
N ALA A 598 10.75 4.13 14.85
CA ALA A 598 10.23 5.34 15.50
C ALA A 598 9.58 5.07 16.87
N GLN A 599 8.43 4.38 16.90
CA GLN A 599 7.76 3.93 18.12
C GLN A 599 8.69 2.99 18.90
N ARG A 600 9.08 3.45 20.10
CA ARG A 600 9.93 2.77 21.08
C ARG A 600 9.30 2.96 22.46
N GLY A 601 9.21 1.88 23.24
CA GLY A 601 8.54 1.90 24.53
C GLY A 601 7.97 0.54 24.89
N GLY A 602 7.02 0.51 25.82
CA GLY A 602 6.39 -0.72 26.30
C GLY A 602 7.27 -1.61 27.19
N MET A 603 8.40 -1.09 27.71
CA MET A 603 9.26 -1.89 28.60
C MET A 603 8.50 -2.30 29.88
N GLY A 604 8.31 -3.60 30.06
CA GLY A 604 7.53 -4.17 31.17
C GLY A 604 6.09 -4.55 30.81
N GLU A 605 5.63 -4.23 29.59
CA GLU A 605 4.36 -4.72 29.04
C GLU A 605 4.49 -6.18 28.54
N PRO A 606 3.37 -6.89 28.31
CA PRO A 606 3.38 -8.21 27.68
C PRO A 606 4.08 -8.18 26.31
N PHE A 607 4.85 -9.23 26.01
CA PHE A 607 5.52 -9.43 24.71
C PHE A 607 6.42 -8.26 24.26
N TYR A 608 6.97 -7.50 25.21
CA TYR A 608 7.98 -6.48 24.93
C TYR A 608 9.21 -7.07 24.21
N TYR A 609 9.59 -6.45 23.09
CA TYR A 609 10.89 -6.64 22.43
C TYR A 609 11.71 -5.36 22.49
N ASP A 610 13.03 -5.49 22.53
CA ASP A 610 13.91 -4.35 22.29
C ASP A 610 13.76 -3.88 20.83
N GLY A 611 13.45 -2.60 20.66
CA GLY A 611 13.12 -2.03 19.34
C GLY A 611 14.31 -1.98 18.37
N ALA A 612 15.54 -1.94 18.88
CA ALA A 612 16.77 -1.95 18.09
C ALA A 612 17.21 -3.39 17.78
N GLY A 613 17.16 -4.29 18.79
CA GLY A 613 17.42 -5.72 18.61
C GLY A 613 16.47 -6.38 17.62
N PHE A 614 15.22 -5.93 17.52
CA PHE A 614 14.31 -6.34 16.43
C PHE A 614 14.84 -5.94 15.05
N GLY A 615 15.37 -4.72 14.90
CA GLY A 615 15.96 -4.25 13.64
C GLY A 615 17.22 -5.03 13.26
N GLU A 616 18.08 -5.32 14.23
CA GLU A 616 19.27 -6.17 14.07
C GLU A 616 18.87 -7.59 13.60
N ALA A 617 17.84 -8.19 14.22
CA ALA A 617 17.31 -9.49 13.80
C ALA A 617 16.64 -9.48 12.41
N PHE A 618 15.96 -8.39 12.04
CA PHE A 618 15.37 -8.21 10.70
C PHE A 618 16.46 -8.17 9.62
N GLY A 619 17.58 -7.47 9.86
CA GLY A 619 18.73 -7.46 8.97
C GLY A 619 19.32 -8.86 8.76
N VAL A 620 19.60 -9.58 9.85
CA VAL A 620 20.13 -10.97 9.77
C VAL A 620 19.20 -11.91 8.99
N LEU A 621 17.88 -11.81 9.19
CA LEU A 621 16.91 -12.61 8.44
C LEU A 621 16.82 -12.19 6.97
N THR A 622 16.99 -10.90 6.68
CA THR A 622 17.06 -10.38 5.32
C THR A 622 18.25 -10.98 4.56
N ASP A 623 19.45 -10.94 5.14
CA ASP A 623 20.66 -11.50 4.53
C ASP A 623 20.57 -13.02 4.36
N ALA A 624 19.97 -13.72 5.33
CA ALA A 624 19.67 -15.14 5.21
C ALA A 624 18.73 -15.42 4.02
N GLY A 625 17.72 -14.57 3.79
CA GLY A 625 16.85 -14.64 2.61
C GLY A 625 17.61 -14.45 1.30
N ARG A 626 18.47 -13.42 1.21
CA ARG A 626 19.36 -13.19 0.06
C ARG A 626 20.19 -14.45 -0.24
N GLU A 627 20.81 -15.03 0.77
CA GLU A 627 21.66 -16.23 0.61
C GLU A 627 20.88 -17.50 0.25
N ILE A 628 19.67 -17.69 0.80
CA ILE A 628 18.81 -18.84 0.48
C ILE A 628 18.34 -18.75 -0.98
N PHE A 629 17.84 -17.59 -1.43
CA PHE A 629 17.51 -17.34 -2.84
C PHE A 629 18.71 -17.63 -3.75
N ARG A 630 19.88 -17.08 -3.40
CA ARG A 630 21.11 -17.19 -4.18
C ARG A 630 21.59 -18.64 -4.32
N ARG A 631 21.38 -19.48 -3.30
CA ARG A 631 21.65 -20.93 -3.34
C ARG A 631 20.58 -21.72 -4.09
N LYS A 632 19.31 -21.31 -3.99
CA LYS A 632 18.18 -21.94 -4.66
C LYS A 632 18.29 -21.81 -6.19
N TRP A 633 18.68 -20.65 -6.69
CA TRP A 633 18.73 -20.37 -8.14
C TRP A 633 20.15 -20.33 -8.71
N GLY A 634 21.19 -20.39 -7.89
CA GLY A 634 22.59 -20.32 -8.32
C GLY A 634 23.05 -18.93 -8.78
N THR A 635 22.20 -17.92 -8.67
CA THR A 635 22.45 -16.54 -9.10
C THR A 635 21.92 -15.53 -8.08
N GLY A 636 22.47 -14.31 -8.07
CA GLY A 636 21.94 -13.18 -7.29
C GLY A 636 20.97 -12.30 -8.08
N LYS A 637 20.77 -12.55 -9.38
CA LYS A 637 19.88 -11.73 -10.22
C LYS A 637 18.41 -11.95 -9.87
N CYS A 638 17.67 -10.86 -9.69
CA CYS A 638 16.25 -10.90 -9.32
C CYS A 638 15.35 -11.36 -10.47
N ASN A 639 15.65 -10.92 -11.70
CA ASN A 639 14.84 -11.21 -12.88
C ASN A 639 15.23 -12.57 -13.52
N LEU A 640 14.85 -13.64 -12.83
CA LEU A 640 15.24 -15.00 -13.21
C LEU A 640 14.78 -15.40 -14.62
N ALA A 641 13.65 -14.89 -15.11
CA ALA A 641 13.08 -15.31 -16.40
C ALA A 641 13.70 -14.62 -17.63
N LYS A 642 14.16 -13.35 -17.52
CA LYS A 642 14.85 -12.68 -18.65
C LYS A 642 16.36 -12.83 -18.60
N ASP A 643 16.95 -12.80 -17.40
CA ASP A 643 18.41 -12.69 -17.25
C ASP A 643 19.10 -14.06 -17.21
N THR A 644 18.33 -15.15 -17.24
CA THR A 644 18.82 -16.52 -17.11
C THR A 644 18.07 -17.47 -18.07
N SER A 645 18.44 -18.75 -18.06
CA SER A 645 17.73 -19.83 -18.79
C SER A 645 17.07 -20.83 -17.84
N LEU A 646 16.77 -20.41 -16.60
CA LEU A 646 16.23 -21.25 -15.55
C LEU A 646 14.73 -21.51 -15.73
N SER A 647 14.32 -22.72 -15.34
CA SER A 647 12.93 -23.15 -15.23
C SER A 647 12.55 -23.38 -13.76
N LEU A 648 11.24 -23.51 -13.48
CA LEU A 648 10.74 -23.92 -12.16
C LEU A 648 11.40 -25.20 -11.63
N THR A 649 11.86 -26.09 -12.51
CA THR A 649 12.44 -27.39 -12.11
C THR A 649 13.91 -27.33 -11.69
N ASP A 650 14.56 -26.18 -11.86
CA ASP A 650 15.99 -25.97 -11.57
C ASP A 650 16.27 -25.52 -10.12
N GLN A 651 15.22 -25.25 -9.34
CA GLN A 651 15.29 -24.95 -7.91
C GLN A 651 16.21 -25.95 -7.18
N TRP A 652 17.24 -25.43 -6.52
CA TRP A 652 18.30 -26.14 -5.79
C TRP A 652 19.22 -27.06 -6.62
N ARG A 653 19.22 -26.93 -7.96
CA ARG A 653 20.02 -27.76 -8.88
C ARG A 653 21.12 -27.00 -9.62
N VAL A 654 21.07 -25.67 -9.61
CA VAL A 654 21.98 -24.81 -10.38
C VAL A 654 23.34 -24.67 -9.70
N VAL A 655 24.42 -24.93 -10.44
CA VAL A 655 25.77 -24.58 -10.00
C VAL A 655 25.94 -23.06 -10.00
N ARG A 656 26.37 -22.56 -8.86
CA ARG A 656 26.51 -21.15 -8.49
C ARG A 656 27.42 -20.38 -9.45
N ASP A 657 26.92 -19.27 -10.02
CA ASP A 657 27.62 -18.53 -11.07
C ASP A 657 28.94 -17.89 -10.61
N TRP A 658 29.05 -17.52 -9.33
CA TRP A 658 30.31 -17.01 -8.76
C TRP A 658 31.37 -18.10 -8.57
N GLU A 659 30.96 -19.36 -8.37
CA GLU A 659 31.90 -20.48 -8.28
C GLU A 659 32.50 -20.80 -9.65
N LYS A 660 31.70 -20.70 -10.73
CA LYS A 660 32.19 -20.75 -12.12
C LYS A 660 33.22 -19.65 -12.38
N LYS A 661 32.93 -18.39 -12.03
CA LYS A 661 33.87 -17.26 -12.18
C LYS A 661 35.21 -17.52 -11.47
N VAL A 662 35.19 -18.04 -10.25
CA VAL A 662 36.41 -18.40 -9.50
C VAL A 662 37.17 -19.56 -10.17
N GLU A 663 36.46 -20.57 -10.69
CA GLU A 663 37.09 -21.68 -11.41
C GLU A 663 37.71 -21.24 -12.75
N GLU A 664 37.04 -20.36 -13.49
CA GLU A 664 37.54 -19.76 -14.73
C GLU A 664 38.75 -18.85 -14.49
N GLN A 665 38.73 -18.04 -13.42
CA GLN A 665 39.90 -17.25 -13.00
C GLN A 665 41.08 -18.14 -12.62
N LYS A 666 40.84 -19.23 -11.86
CA LYS A 666 41.87 -20.23 -11.56
C LYS A 666 42.42 -20.92 -12.82
N LYS A 667 41.57 -21.18 -13.82
CA LYS A 667 41.96 -21.75 -15.12
C LYS A 667 42.75 -20.76 -16.01
N LYS A 668 42.56 -19.45 -15.85
CA LYS A 668 43.32 -18.40 -16.55
C LYS A 668 44.73 -18.18 -15.98
N GLY A 669 44.96 -18.54 -14.72
CA GLY A 669 46.28 -18.51 -14.06
C GLY A 669 46.78 -17.09 -13.71
N PRO A 670 47.83 -16.98 -12.88
CA PRO A 670 48.43 -15.68 -12.53
C PRO A 670 49.35 -15.23 -13.66
N GLY A 671 48.79 -14.62 -14.71
CA GLY A 671 49.56 -14.24 -15.88
C GLY A 671 48.79 -13.46 -16.95
N HIS A 672 48.40 -12.23 -16.64
CA HIS A 672 48.30 -11.15 -17.62
C HIS A 672 48.59 -9.80 -16.97
#